data_AF-A0A848TSH2-F1
#
_entry.id   AF-A0A848TSH2-F1
#
_cell.length_a   1.000
_cell.length_b   1.000
_cell.length_c   1.000
_cell.angle_alpha   90.00
_cell.angle_beta   90.00
_cell.angle_gamma   90.00
#
_symmetry.space_group_name_H-M   'P 1'
#
loop_
_entity.id
_entity.type
_entity.pdbx_description
1 polymer ?
#
loop_
_entity_poly.entity_id
_entity_poly.type
_entity_poly.pdbx_seq_one_letter_code
_entity_poly.pdbx_strand_id
1 'polypeptide(L)'
;MIAQIIQIGHLHPLVVHLPIGILLLGFILEIVYRKKPSEASNEIILMVLLIGAFSAVISLGTGWLLGEDGGYDETLLFRHRWLAVAFTVLAIGLYLLKKATNALALKLYLPVYVIVLILIGITGHYGGSMTHGEDYLFTDTRIKKVVIEDVDKAQVYTDIVQPIFDTKCVGCHNPSKIKGGLLMDTKENLLAGGDSGNILDSVSGNEASLFMQRLHLPLEDEDHMPPKGKVQPTAEELALLAWWMENDHCFDCVAGTLNKTEEMGVILQGLEEDRSPRALMAKNLKPVPKDWIAQLNNSDISTYPLAEGNPLLQVSLNGRQDVRQSDFKALKKYAKHIVELNLGNSNFNDTLSKSLSSFKNLTKLQLQNAPITDNTIENLKGLQHLESLNLYGDSISDKALNVLGSLKNLKNIYLWQTNITEEALKQYALDHPNIAVQGQIDSEIFRATKLEPPTIVADRDFFKDSLQVELDYVFDDASIYYTLDGSEPDSTSIKYTTPITLTQSAEVKAVTYAPGWNLSEVTASSYKKIAFDINAITLNKQPNDRYKGHGAKTLFDQKRGTINFVDGNWIGYESTHFTATIQLYAEGLISSVAVGALSSPEKWIFYPTGFTVWVSNNGVDFRMVKRQKVGTEKINTLTRFRFFDVDIPPTQAKYVKVQVKSQLKNPSWHPNPGGNSWLFVDEIVLN
;
A
#
# COMPACT_ATOMS: atom_id res chain seq x y z
N MET A 1 -62.37 -11.93 23.51
CA MET A 1 -62.48 -11.51 24.92
C MET A 1 -61.16 -11.70 25.68
N ILE A 2 -60.53 -12.89 25.68
CA ILE A 2 -59.20 -13.10 26.31
C ILE A 2 -58.11 -12.21 25.69
N ALA A 3 -58.00 -12.15 24.35
CA ALA A 3 -57.04 -11.28 23.66
C ALA A 3 -57.22 -9.77 23.94
N GLN A 4 -58.46 -9.31 24.15
CA GLN A 4 -58.76 -7.91 24.50
C GLN A 4 -58.40 -7.58 25.94
N ILE A 5 -58.47 -8.57 26.85
CA ILE A 5 -58.07 -8.41 28.26
C ILE A 5 -56.55 -8.33 28.37
N ILE A 6 -55.83 -9.10 27.54
CA ILE A 6 -54.37 -9.08 27.46
C ILE A 6 -53.83 -7.72 26.98
N GLN A 7 -54.49 -7.09 25.99
CA GLN A 7 -54.11 -5.74 25.51
C GLN A 7 -54.16 -4.65 26.59
N ILE A 8 -54.96 -4.80 27.65
CA ILE A 8 -54.97 -3.87 28.80
C ILE A 8 -53.63 -3.94 29.56
N GLY A 9 -52.94 -5.09 29.53
CA GLY A 9 -51.61 -5.26 30.11
C GLY A 9 -50.57 -4.32 29.50
N HIS A 10 -50.67 -3.97 28.21
CA HIS A 10 -49.77 -3.03 27.56
C HIS A 10 -49.80 -1.61 28.16
N LEU A 11 -50.82 -1.28 28.98
CA LEU A 11 -50.85 -0.02 29.74
C LEU A 11 -49.95 -0.05 30.98
N HIS A 12 -49.41 -1.20 31.38
CA HIS A 12 -48.61 -1.32 32.60
C HIS A 12 -47.42 -0.34 32.66
N PRO A 13 -46.60 -0.15 31.60
CA PRO A 13 -45.51 0.83 31.63
C PRO A 13 -46.00 2.27 31.89
N LEU A 14 -47.23 2.61 31.49
CA LEU A 14 -47.83 3.91 31.79
C LEU A 14 -48.31 3.97 33.25
N VAL A 15 -49.05 2.95 33.70
CA VAL A 15 -49.72 2.93 35.01
C VAL A 15 -48.73 2.81 36.17
N VAL A 16 -47.61 2.10 36.00
CA VAL A 16 -46.61 1.85 37.06
C VAL A 16 -45.97 3.12 37.62
N HIS A 17 -45.93 4.19 36.83
CA HIS A 17 -45.36 5.48 37.26
C HIS A 17 -46.22 6.19 38.31
N LEU A 18 -47.53 5.93 38.34
CA LEU A 18 -48.47 6.55 39.27
C LEU A 18 -48.18 6.19 40.74
N PRO A 19 -48.20 4.91 41.17
CA PRO A 19 -47.92 4.58 42.56
C PRO A 19 -46.50 4.98 43.00
N ILE A 20 -45.52 4.90 42.09
CA ILE A 20 -44.13 5.30 42.37
C ILE A 20 -44.08 6.80 42.70
N GLY A 21 -44.56 7.66 41.80
CA GLY A 21 -44.52 9.11 41.98
C GLY A 21 -45.35 9.58 43.16
N ILE A 22 -46.56 9.03 43.33
CA ILE A 22 -47.48 9.41 44.40
C ILE A 22 -46.92 9.05 45.79
N LEU A 23 -46.34 7.85 45.95
CA LEU A 23 -45.77 7.44 47.25
C LEU A 23 -44.44 8.15 47.55
N LEU A 24 -43.62 8.47 46.55
CA LEU A 24 -42.43 9.32 46.76
C LEU A 24 -42.83 10.73 47.21
N LEU A 25 -43.84 11.34 46.56
CA LEU A 25 -44.40 12.62 46.98
C LEU A 25 -44.98 12.54 48.40
N GLY A 26 -45.71 11.47 48.71
CA GLY A 26 -46.25 11.22 50.04
C GLY A 26 -45.16 11.19 51.12
N PHE A 27 -43.99 10.63 50.82
CA PHE A 27 -42.87 10.59 51.77
C PHE A 27 -42.27 11.97 52.00
N ILE A 28 -42.11 12.78 50.94
CA ILE A 28 -41.66 14.18 51.05
C ILE A 28 -42.65 14.98 51.91
N LEU A 29 -43.95 14.84 51.66
CA LEU A 29 -45.00 15.48 52.46
C LEU A 29 -44.96 15.03 53.92
N GLU A 30 -44.69 13.75 54.19
CA GLU A 30 -44.54 13.22 55.55
C GLU A 30 -43.32 13.81 56.29
N ILE A 31 -42.18 14.03 55.60
CA ILE A 31 -41.03 14.74 56.18
C ILE A 31 -41.40 16.18 56.54
N VAL A 32 -42.11 16.87 55.65
CA VAL A 32 -42.56 18.26 55.89
C VAL A 32 -43.55 18.30 57.06
N TYR A 33 -44.52 17.40 57.10
CA TYR A 33 -45.49 17.25 58.17
C TYR A 33 -44.82 17.05 59.53
N ARG A 34 -43.77 16.21 59.60
CA ARG A 34 -43.03 15.99 60.85
C ARG A 34 -42.31 17.24 61.37
N LYS A 35 -41.92 18.16 60.48
CA LYS A 35 -41.31 19.44 60.86
C LYS A 35 -42.36 20.48 61.24
N LYS A 36 -43.54 20.46 60.61
CA LYS A 36 -44.63 21.40 60.82
C LYS A 36 -45.98 20.66 60.76
N PRO A 37 -46.42 20.04 61.87
CA PRO A 37 -47.64 19.25 61.87
C PRO A 37 -48.87 20.14 61.77
N SER A 38 -49.76 19.84 60.82
CA SER A 38 -51.08 20.44 60.72
C SER A 38 -52.12 19.39 60.30
N GLU A 39 -53.37 19.58 60.71
CA GLU A 39 -54.46 18.68 60.37
C GLU A 39 -54.64 18.56 58.86
N ALA A 40 -54.66 19.69 58.15
CA ALA A 40 -54.74 19.73 56.69
C ALA A 40 -53.61 18.94 56.01
N SER A 41 -52.35 19.06 56.48
CA SER A 41 -51.25 18.27 55.92
C SER A 41 -51.39 16.77 56.20
N ASN A 42 -51.98 16.38 57.33
CA ASN A 42 -52.20 14.97 57.66
C ASN A 42 -53.29 14.35 56.78
N GLU A 43 -54.38 15.09 56.51
CA GLU A 43 -55.44 14.68 55.58
C GLU A 43 -54.93 14.55 54.14
N ILE A 44 -54.10 15.50 53.68
CA ILE A 44 -53.46 15.44 52.37
C ILE A 44 -52.59 14.18 52.25
N ILE A 45 -51.78 13.86 53.27
CA ILE A 45 -50.95 12.65 53.28
C ILE A 45 -51.83 11.39 53.23
N LEU A 46 -52.92 11.33 54.00
CA LEU A 46 -53.86 10.19 53.96
C LEU A 46 -54.48 10.00 52.58
N MET A 47 -54.88 11.08 51.92
CA MET A 47 -55.40 11.05 50.56
C MET A 47 -54.35 10.58 49.55
N VAL A 48 -53.12 11.09 49.64
CA VAL A 48 -51.99 10.68 48.78
C VAL A 48 -51.68 9.20 48.96
N LEU A 49 -51.63 8.69 50.19
CA LEU A 49 -51.41 7.27 50.45
C LEU A 49 -52.54 6.38 49.92
N LEU A 50 -53.79 6.83 50.03
CA LEU A 50 -54.95 6.10 49.50
C LEU A 50 -54.90 6.00 47.97
N ILE A 51 -54.62 7.11 47.29
CA ILE A 51 -54.49 7.14 45.82
C ILE A 51 -53.25 6.32 45.38
N GLY A 52 -52.15 6.40 46.13
CA GLY A 52 -50.95 5.59 45.91
C GLY A 52 -51.22 4.09 46.04
N ALA A 53 -51.93 3.67 47.09
CA ALA A 53 -52.33 2.27 47.28
C ALA A 53 -53.29 1.77 46.19
N PHE A 54 -54.28 2.58 45.81
CA PHE A 54 -55.22 2.23 44.75
C PHE A 54 -54.54 2.09 43.40
N SER A 55 -53.67 3.03 43.03
CA SER A 55 -52.90 2.96 41.79
C SER A 55 -51.89 1.79 41.78
N ALA A 56 -51.35 1.39 42.94
CA ALA A 56 -50.51 0.20 43.06
C ALA A 56 -51.26 -1.10 42.72
N VAL A 57 -52.52 -1.23 43.15
CA VAL A 57 -53.38 -2.39 42.80
C VAL A 57 -53.64 -2.46 41.29
N ILE A 58 -53.95 -1.32 40.66
CA ILE A 58 -54.15 -1.26 39.21
C ILE A 58 -52.85 -1.59 38.47
N SER A 59 -51.71 -1.08 38.94
CA SER A 59 -50.39 -1.39 38.39
C SER A 59 -50.06 -2.88 38.49
N LEU A 60 -50.37 -3.53 39.62
CA LEU A 60 -50.16 -4.96 39.81
C LEU A 60 -51.02 -5.77 38.83
N GLY A 61 -52.32 -5.42 38.68
CA GLY A 61 -53.23 -6.12 37.77
C GLY A 61 -52.82 -5.99 36.30
N THR A 62 -52.49 -4.77 35.85
CA THR A 62 -52.00 -4.54 34.47
C THR A 62 -50.66 -5.24 34.22
N GLY A 63 -49.74 -5.26 35.20
CA GLY A 63 -48.46 -5.95 35.07
C GLY A 63 -48.59 -7.47 35.04
N TRP A 64 -49.56 -8.02 35.78
CA TRP A 64 -49.85 -9.45 35.73
C TRP A 64 -50.32 -9.88 34.35
N LEU A 65 -51.20 -9.09 33.72
CA LEU A 65 -51.69 -9.34 32.36
C LEU A 65 -50.56 -9.23 31.32
N LEU A 66 -49.72 -8.20 31.41
CA LEU A 66 -48.55 -8.03 30.52
C LEU A 66 -47.58 -9.21 30.61
N GLY A 67 -47.39 -9.76 31.81
CA GLY A 67 -46.50 -10.90 32.01
C GLY A 67 -46.99 -12.19 31.36
N GLU A 68 -48.25 -12.30 30.96
CA GLU A 68 -48.79 -13.48 30.26
C GLU A 68 -48.55 -13.42 28.73
N ASP A 69 -48.07 -12.29 28.19
CA ASP A 69 -47.73 -12.12 26.76
C ASP A 69 -46.48 -12.91 26.32
N GLY A 70 -45.76 -13.52 27.27
CA GLY A 70 -44.56 -14.31 27.01
C GLY A 70 -43.35 -13.52 26.48
N GLY A 71 -42.21 -14.20 26.37
CA GLY A 71 -40.95 -13.61 25.86
C GLY A 71 -40.14 -12.81 26.89
N TYR A 72 -40.39 -13.03 28.19
CA TYR A 72 -39.54 -12.58 29.30
C TYR A 72 -38.90 -13.79 29.96
N ASP A 73 -37.72 -13.61 30.56
CA ASP A 73 -37.10 -14.64 31.41
C ASP A 73 -38.04 -15.03 32.57
N GLU A 74 -38.31 -16.33 32.71
CA GLU A 74 -39.27 -16.84 33.69
C GLU A 74 -38.86 -16.58 35.14
N THR A 75 -37.55 -16.60 35.42
CA THR A 75 -37.01 -16.39 36.78
C THR A 75 -37.12 -14.92 37.19
N LEU A 76 -36.76 -14.01 36.29
CA LEU A 76 -36.88 -12.57 36.47
C LEU A 76 -38.35 -12.14 36.62
N LEU A 77 -39.21 -12.65 35.74
CA LEU A 77 -40.65 -12.40 35.79
C LEU A 77 -41.25 -12.87 37.12
N PHE A 78 -40.89 -14.08 37.58
CA PHE A 78 -41.32 -14.60 38.86
C PHE A 78 -40.91 -13.67 40.02
N ARG A 79 -39.63 -13.25 40.08
CA ARG A 79 -39.14 -12.34 41.13
C ARG A 79 -39.86 -11.00 41.11
N HIS A 80 -40.00 -10.38 39.93
CA HIS A 80 -40.66 -9.09 39.79
C HIS A 80 -42.14 -9.15 40.23
N ARG A 81 -42.88 -10.19 39.83
CA ARG A 81 -44.29 -10.40 40.21
C ARG A 81 -44.47 -10.41 41.72
N TRP A 82 -43.66 -11.19 42.44
CA TRP A 82 -43.81 -11.30 43.89
C TRP A 82 -43.33 -10.07 44.66
N LEU A 83 -42.31 -9.37 44.16
CA LEU A 83 -41.91 -8.07 44.71
C LEU A 83 -43.01 -7.01 44.52
N ALA A 84 -43.69 -7.00 43.37
CA ALA A 84 -44.82 -6.11 43.11
C ALA A 84 -46.03 -6.41 44.04
N VAL A 85 -46.29 -7.69 44.33
CA VAL A 85 -47.31 -8.08 45.33
C VAL A 85 -46.93 -7.56 46.71
N ALA A 86 -45.68 -7.79 47.16
CA ALA A 86 -45.20 -7.31 48.46
C ALA A 86 -45.29 -5.78 48.58
N PHE A 87 -44.87 -5.05 47.53
CA PHE A 87 -44.99 -3.60 47.44
C PHE A 87 -46.45 -3.13 47.57
N THR A 88 -47.37 -3.76 46.84
CA THR A 88 -48.79 -3.39 46.85
C THR A 88 -49.43 -3.60 48.22
N VAL A 89 -49.15 -4.74 48.86
CA VAL A 89 -49.65 -5.05 50.20
C VAL A 89 -49.15 -4.03 51.23
N LEU A 90 -47.86 -3.68 51.18
CA LEU A 90 -47.29 -2.70 52.10
C LEU A 90 -47.76 -1.26 51.81
N ALA A 91 -48.03 -0.90 50.56
CA ALA A 91 -48.62 0.39 50.21
C ALA A 91 -50.04 0.55 50.79
N ILE A 92 -50.88 -0.49 50.71
CA ILE A 92 -52.18 -0.53 51.39
C ILE A 92 -51.98 -0.44 52.91
N GLY A 93 -51.01 -1.20 53.43
CA GLY A 93 -50.60 -1.17 54.84
C GLY A 93 -50.23 0.23 55.33
N LEU A 94 -49.54 1.05 54.52
CA LEU A 94 -49.17 2.42 54.88
C LEU A 94 -50.38 3.32 55.11
N TYR A 95 -51.39 3.24 54.25
CA TYR A 95 -52.63 3.98 54.43
C TYR A 95 -53.33 3.55 55.74
N LEU A 96 -53.44 2.24 55.98
CA LEU A 96 -54.07 1.70 57.19
C LEU A 96 -53.31 2.10 58.47
N LEU A 97 -51.97 2.04 58.44
CA LEU A 97 -51.11 2.42 59.57
C LEU A 97 -51.18 3.92 59.85
N LYS A 98 -51.23 4.77 58.82
CA LYS A 98 -51.38 6.22 58.99
C LYS A 98 -52.75 6.61 59.56
N LYS A 99 -53.81 5.86 59.21
CA LYS A 99 -55.17 6.07 59.71
C LYS A 99 -55.36 5.58 61.15
N ALA A 100 -54.58 4.59 61.58
CA ALA A 100 -54.68 4.00 62.91
C ALA A 100 -54.12 4.94 63.99
N THR A 101 -54.79 4.97 65.15
CA THR A 101 -54.41 5.81 66.30
C THR A 101 -53.67 5.04 67.40
N ASN A 102 -53.45 3.73 67.23
CA ASN A 102 -52.80 2.90 68.24
C ASN A 102 -51.27 3.07 68.25
N ALA A 103 -50.65 2.88 69.42
CA ALA A 103 -49.22 3.13 69.63
C ALA A 103 -48.30 2.24 68.78
N LEU A 104 -48.74 1.03 68.43
CA LEU A 104 -47.98 0.11 67.58
C LEU A 104 -47.93 0.61 66.13
N ALA A 105 -49.07 1.07 65.59
CA ALA A 105 -49.17 1.59 64.24
C ALA A 105 -48.31 2.84 64.04
N LEU A 106 -48.31 3.76 65.01
CA LEU A 106 -47.47 4.95 64.98
C LEU A 106 -45.96 4.62 64.96
N LYS A 107 -45.54 3.56 65.68
CA LYS A 107 -44.15 3.09 65.69
C LYS A 107 -43.76 2.38 64.38
N LEU A 108 -44.68 1.61 63.79
CA LEU A 108 -44.42 0.82 62.58
C LEU A 108 -44.54 1.63 61.28
N TYR A 109 -45.30 2.73 61.27
CA TYR A 109 -45.59 3.50 60.07
C TYR A 109 -44.33 3.95 59.31
N LEU A 110 -43.37 4.59 59.98
CA LEU A 110 -42.15 5.08 59.31
C LEU A 110 -41.22 3.94 58.85
N PRO A 111 -40.91 2.91 59.66
CA PRO A 111 -40.18 1.74 59.20
C PRO A 111 -40.81 1.07 57.97
N VAL A 112 -42.13 0.88 57.98
CA VAL A 112 -42.85 0.32 56.84
C VAL A 112 -42.74 1.24 55.62
N TYR A 113 -42.78 2.56 55.80
CA TYR A 113 -42.62 3.51 54.69
C TYR A 113 -41.23 3.37 54.06
N VAL A 114 -40.19 3.29 54.87
CA VAL A 114 -38.82 3.07 54.37
C VAL A 114 -38.71 1.75 53.60
N ILE A 115 -39.35 0.68 54.08
CA ILE A 115 -39.39 -0.60 53.35
C ILE A 115 -40.10 -0.44 52.00
N VAL A 116 -41.21 0.28 51.94
CA VAL A 116 -41.90 0.57 50.66
C VAL A 116 -40.99 1.34 49.70
N LEU A 117 -40.22 2.33 50.16
CA LEU A 117 -39.26 3.05 49.33
C LEU A 117 -38.15 2.13 48.80
N ILE A 118 -37.64 1.23 49.62
CA ILE A 118 -36.65 0.23 49.20
C ILE A 118 -37.26 -0.70 48.14
N LEU A 119 -38.50 -1.16 48.34
CA LEU A 119 -39.20 -1.99 47.38
C LEU A 119 -39.49 -1.29 46.07
N ILE A 120 -39.76 0.02 46.05
CA ILE A 120 -39.84 0.81 44.81
C ILE A 120 -38.53 0.67 44.01
N GLY A 121 -37.38 0.80 44.69
CA GLY A 121 -36.07 0.65 44.05
C GLY A 121 -35.82 -0.77 43.53
N ILE A 122 -36.01 -1.79 44.36
CA ILE A 122 -35.75 -3.20 43.98
C ILE A 122 -36.73 -3.68 42.90
N THR A 123 -38.03 -3.41 43.06
CA THR A 123 -39.06 -3.80 42.08
C THR A 123 -38.86 -3.07 40.75
N GLY A 124 -38.51 -1.77 40.81
CA GLY A 124 -38.16 -0.97 39.65
C GLY A 124 -36.91 -1.48 38.92
N HIS A 125 -35.88 -1.90 39.66
CA HIS A 125 -34.68 -2.51 39.07
C HIS A 125 -35.03 -3.75 38.27
N TYR A 126 -35.74 -4.73 38.85
CA TYR A 126 -36.15 -5.93 38.12
C TYR A 126 -37.11 -5.63 36.96
N GLY A 127 -37.96 -4.61 37.07
CA GLY A 127 -38.80 -4.12 35.96
C GLY A 127 -37.96 -3.56 34.80
N GLY A 128 -36.92 -2.80 35.12
CA GLY A 128 -35.91 -2.33 34.16
C GLY A 128 -35.12 -3.49 33.54
N SER A 129 -34.69 -4.47 34.34
CA SER A 129 -33.92 -5.62 33.88
C SER A 129 -34.69 -6.47 32.87
N MET A 130 -36.00 -6.66 33.05
CA MET A 130 -36.84 -7.38 32.07
C MET A 130 -37.06 -6.61 30.76
N THR A 131 -36.94 -5.28 30.78
CA THR A 131 -37.22 -4.44 29.61
C THR A 131 -35.96 -4.02 28.86
N HIS A 132 -34.82 -3.95 29.56
CA HIS A 132 -33.56 -3.42 29.06
C HIS A 132 -32.35 -4.33 29.30
N GLY A 133 -32.48 -5.45 30.04
CA GLY A 133 -31.41 -6.39 30.40
C GLY A 133 -30.89 -6.21 31.83
N GLU A 134 -30.40 -7.29 32.46
CA GLU A 134 -29.97 -7.31 33.87
C GLU A 134 -28.92 -6.24 34.22
N ASP A 135 -27.98 -5.98 33.30
CA ASP A 135 -26.87 -5.06 33.51
C ASP A 135 -27.15 -3.62 33.01
N TYR A 136 -28.34 -3.31 32.50
CA TYR A 136 -28.63 -2.03 31.81
C TYR A 136 -28.25 -0.77 32.60
N LEU A 137 -28.41 -0.77 33.94
CA LEU A 137 -28.13 0.39 34.78
C LEU A 137 -26.64 0.58 35.10
N PHE A 138 -25.83 -0.48 34.95
CA PHE A 138 -24.42 -0.50 35.37
C PHE A 138 -23.46 -0.87 34.24
N THR A 139 -23.99 -1.29 33.08
CA THR A 139 -23.22 -1.47 31.86
C THR A 139 -22.74 -0.10 31.40
N ASP A 140 -21.45 0.03 31.12
CA ASP A 140 -20.91 1.21 30.45
C ASP A 140 -21.52 1.24 29.02
N THR A 141 -22.66 1.90 28.85
CA THR A 141 -23.38 2.01 27.56
C THR A 141 -22.61 2.84 26.53
N ARG A 142 -21.35 3.21 26.81
CA ARG A 142 -20.38 3.42 25.74
C ARG A 142 -20.11 2.06 25.11
N ILE A 143 -21.04 1.59 24.26
CA ILE A 143 -20.70 0.70 23.16
C ILE A 143 -19.40 1.28 22.63
N LYS A 144 -18.29 0.55 22.76
CA LYS A 144 -17.01 0.99 22.20
C LYS A 144 -17.31 1.20 20.73
N LYS A 145 -17.50 2.46 20.33
CA LYS A 145 -17.74 2.79 18.93
C LYS A 145 -16.60 2.16 18.18
N VAL A 146 -16.89 1.14 17.38
CA VAL A 146 -15.87 0.50 16.58
C VAL A 146 -15.38 1.58 15.62
N VAL A 147 -14.09 1.86 15.67
CA VAL A 147 -13.48 2.91 14.87
C VAL A 147 -12.75 2.20 13.76
N ILE A 148 -13.22 2.45 12.55
CA ILE A 148 -12.63 1.95 11.32
C ILE A 148 -11.69 3.06 10.82
N GLU A 149 -10.38 2.80 10.86
CA GLU A 149 -9.37 3.73 10.32
C GLU A 149 -9.13 3.49 8.82
N ASP A 150 -9.35 2.27 8.36
CA ASP A 150 -9.19 1.80 6.99
C ASP A 150 -10.24 0.72 6.77
N VAL A 151 -11.27 1.02 5.96
CA VAL A 151 -12.39 0.12 5.77
C VAL A 151 -11.98 -1.16 5.06
N ASP A 152 -10.96 -1.11 4.19
CA ASP A 152 -10.49 -2.29 3.47
C ASP A 152 -9.78 -3.29 4.40
N LYS A 153 -9.41 -2.89 5.62
CA LYS A 153 -8.86 -3.77 6.67
C LYS A 153 -9.87 -4.18 7.75
N ALA A 154 -11.09 -3.63 7.74
CA ALA A 154 -12.10 -3.89 8.75
C ALA A 154 -12.67 -5.32 8.65
N GLN A 155 -12.91 -5.95 9.79
CA GLN A 155 -13.66 -7.20 9.84
C GLN A 155 -15.13 -6.93 9.58
N VAL A 156 -15.69 -7.58 8.55
CA VAL A 156 -17.04 -7.29 8.08
C VAL A 156 -18.09 -7.51 9.17
N TYR A 157 -18.04 -8.64 9.86
CA TYR A 157 -19.02 -8.91 10.91
C TYR A 157 -18.75 -8.09 12.17
N THR A 158 -17.56 -8.23 12.77
CA THR A 158 -17.23 -7.61 14.06
C THR A 158 -17.28 -6.09 14.03
N ASP A 159 -16.78 -5.47 12.95
CA ASP A 159 -16.59 -4.02 12.92
C ASP A 159 -17.75 -3.26 12.26
N ILE A 160 -18.51 -3.93 11.36
CA ILE A 160 -19.55 -3.27 10.55
C ILE A 160 -20.95 -3.79 10.88
N VAL A 161 -21.19 -5.11 10.83
CA VAL A 161 -22.52 -5.71 10.99
C VAL A 161 -22.96 -5.80 12.45
N GLN A 162 -22.09 -6.29 13.33
CA GLN A 162 -22.40 -6.51 14.74
C GLN A 162 -22.83 -5.22 15.47
N PRO A 163 -22.19 -4.05 15.27
CA PRO A 163 -22.67 -2.80 15.86
C PRO A 163 -24.10 -2.42 15.45
N ILE A 164 -24.51 -2.78 14.22
CA ILE A 164 -25.89 -2.58 13.75
C ILE A 164 -26.83 -3.52 14.52
N PHE A 165 -26.47 -4.80 14.68
CA PHE A 165 -27.28 -5.75 15.45
C PHE A 165 -27.41 -5.36 16.91
N ASP A 166 -26.32 -4.97 17.56
CA ASP A 166 -26.31 -4.55 18.96
C ASP A 166 -27.26 -3.36 19.19
N THR A 167 -27.29 -2.43 18.25
CA THR A 167 -28.08 -1.19 18.35
C THR A 167 -29.55 -1.41 17.99
N LYS A 168 -29.85 -2.24 16.98
CA LYS A 168 -31.18 -2.33 16.38
C LYS A 168 -31.96 -3.60 16.76
N CYS A 169 -31.25 -4.69 17.09
CA CYS A 169 -31.84 -6.02 17.21
C CYS A 169 -31.71 -6.60 18.63
N VAL A 170 -30.52 -6.54 19.24
CA VAL A 170 -30.20 -7.22 20.51
C VAL A 170 -31.12 -6.75 21.65
N GLY A 171 -31.63 -5.51 21.63
CA GLY A 171 -32.57 -5.02 22.64
C GLY A 171 -33.88 -5.84 22.77
N CYS A 172 -34.25 -6.66 21.79
CA CYS A 172 -35.39 -7.59 21.87
C CYS A 172 -35.03 -9.07 21.63
N HIS A 173 -33.77 -9.37 21.32
CA HIS A 173 -33.24 -10.70 21.02
C HIS A 173 -31.98 -10.98 21.86
N ASN A 174 -32.17 -11.04 23.18
CA ASN A 174 -31.10 -11.25 24.16
C ASN A 174 -31.56 -12.22 25.26
N PRO A 175 -30.67 -12.74 26.13
CA PRO A 175 -31.02 -13.72 27.15
C PRO A 175 -32.14 -13.28 28.12
N SER A 176 -32.29 -11.98 28.38
CA SER A 176 -33.36 -11.45 29.25
C SER A 176 -34.70 -11.27 28.52
N LYS A 177 -34.69 -11.19 27.19
CA LYS A 177 -35.88 -10.98 26.35
C LYS A 177 -35.71 -11.69 25.00
N ILE A 178 -36.39 -12.82 24.85
CA ILE A 178 -36.25 -13.75 23.72
C ILE A 178 -37.53 -13.75 22.88
N LYS A 179 -37.74 -12.70 22.07
CA LYS A 179 -38.92 -12.65 21.19
C LYS A 179 -38.72 -13.57 19.97
N GLY A 180 -39.74 -14.39 19.67
CA GLY A 180 -39.73 -15.35 18.55
C GLY A 180 -38.66 -16.44 18.68
N GLY A 181 -38.25 -16.79 19.90
CA GLY A 181 -37.23 -17.80 20.18
C GLY A 181 -35.81 -17.45 19.74
N LEU A 182 -35.59 -16.23 19.21
CA LEU A 182 -34.32 -15.82 18.59
C LEU A 182 -33.43 -15.04 19.57
N LEU A 183 -32.16 -15.44 19.64
CA LEU A 183 -31.08 -14.77 20.36
C LEU A 183 -30.03 -14.24 19.36
N MET A 184 -29.60 -12.99 19.52
CA MET A 184 -28.63 -12.33 18.62
C MET A 184 -27.44 -11.70 19.37
N ASP A 185 -27.26 -12.03 20.64
CA ASP A 185 -26.19 -11.52 21.50
C ASP A 185 -24.82 -12.13 21.19
N THR A 186 -24.77 -13.31 20.56
CA THR A 186 -23.54 -13.96 20.10
C THR A 186 -23.67 -14.54 18.69
N LYS A 187 -22.53 -14.79 18.02
CA LYS A 187 -22.47 -15.44 16.70
C LYS A 187 -23.12 -16.83 16.73
N GLU A 188 -22.87 -17.60 17.79
CA GLU A 188 -23.41 -18.95 17.96
C GLU A 188 -24.93 -18.93 18.11
N ASN A 189 -25.46 -17.96 18.86
CA ASN A 189 -26.88 -17.80 19.08
C ASN A 189 -27.60 -17.33 17.80
N LEU A 190 -26.97 -16.42 17.03
CA LEU A 190 -27.48 -15.97 15.74
C LEU A 190 -27.65 -17.15 14.75
N LEU A 191 -26.66 -18.04 14.70
CA LEU A 191 -26.67 -19.23 13.84
C LEU A 191 -27.65 -20.32 14.30
N ALA A 192 -27.96 -20.38 15.61
CA ALA A 192 -28.93 -21.33 16.14
C ALA A 192 -30.37 -21.06 15.65
N GLY A 193 -30.67 -19.81 15.27
CA GLY A 193 -31.98 -19.42 14.78
C GLY A 193 -33.04 -19.27 15.88
N GLY A 194 -34.29 -19.05 15.48
CA GLY A 194 -35.43 -18.92 16.40
C GLY A 194 -36.57 -19.87 16.05
N ASP A 195 -37.78 -19.53 16.50
CA ASP A 195 -38.98 -20.35 16.28
C ASP A 195 -39.31 -20.57 14.78
N SER A 196 -38.83 -19.67 13.93
CA SER A 196 -38.97 -19.72 12.47
C SER A 196 -37.77 -20.36 11.74
N GLY A 197 -36.82 -20.96 12.48
CA GLY A 197 -35.58 -21.51 11.94
C GLY A 197 -34.43 -20.50 11.90
N ASN A 198 -33.36 -20.85 11.16
CA ASN A 198 -32.21 -19.99 10.96
C ASN A 198 -32.59 -18.78 10.09
N ILE A 199 -32.28 -17.58 10.57
CA ILE A 199 -32.67 -16.33 9.90
C ILE A 199 -31.81 -16.01 8.67
N LEU A 200 -30.63 -16.63 8.57
CA LEU A 200 -29.70 -16.44 7.44
C LEU A 200 -30.08 -17.30 6.23
N ASP A 201 -30.89 -18.34 6.44
CA ASP A 201 -31.33 -19.24 5.37
C ASP A 201 -32.44 -18.60 4.52
N SER A 202 -32.51 -19.01 3.24
CA SER A 202 -33.62 -18.66 2.35
C SER A 202 -34.81 -19.60 2.58
N VAL A 203 -36.02 -19.05 2.54
CA VAL A 203 -37.26 -19.82 2.79
C VAL A 203 -37.58 -20.79 1.63
N SER A 204 -36.98 -20.59 0.45
CA SER A 204 -37.29 -21.36 -0.78
C SER A 204 -36.10 -21.58 -1.75
N GLY A 205 -34.87 -21.28 -1.36
CA GLY A 205 -33.66 -21.48 -2.19
C GLY A 205 -33.42 -20.42 -3.28
N ASN A 206 -34.42 -19.60 -3.62
CA ASN A 206 -34.35 -18.56 -4.66
C ASN A 206 -34.84 -17.17 -4.18
N GLU A 207 -35.04 -16.98 -2.88
CA GLU A 207 -35.56 -15.74 -2.29
C GLU A 207 -34.59 -15.19 -1.24
N ALA A 208 -34.73 -13.89 -0.93
CA ALA A 208 -33.97 -13.24 0.14
C ALA A 208 -34.11 -14.02 1.47
N SER A 209 -33.06 -14.00 2.31
CA SER A 209 -33.08 -14.68 3.60
C SER A 209 -34.25 -14.20 4.46
N LEU A 210 -34.70 -15.04 5.40
CA LEU A 210 -35.78 -14.67 6.32
C LEU A 210 -35.47 -13.36 7.06
N PHE A 211 -34.19 -13.13 7.38
CA PHE A 211 -33.70 -11.87 7.93
C PHE A 211 -33.99 -10.67 7.03
N MET A 212 -33.58 -10.74 5.76
CA MET A 212 -33.77 -9.64 4.81
C MET A 212 -35.24 -9.40 4.46
N GLN A 213 -36.06 -10.45 4.43
CA GLN A 213 -37.50 -10.33 4.23
C GLN A 213 -38.15 -9.51 5.33
N ARG A 214 -37.89 -9.85 6.61
CA ARG A 214 -38.49 -9.14 7.76
C ARG A 214 -38.08 -7.67 7.85
N LEU A 215 -36.86 -7.32 7.43
CA LEU A 215 -36.39 -5.93 7.36
C LEU A 215 -37.12 -5.10 6.29
N HIS A 216 -37.57 -5.74 5.20
CA HIS A 216 -38.19 -5.06 4.06
C HIS A 216 -39.72 -5.08 4.07
N LEU A 217 -40.34 -5.79 5.02
CA LEU A 217 -41.80 -5.75 5.19
C LEU A 217 -42.27 -4.31 5.47
N PRO A 218 -43.50 -3.95 5.10
CA PRO A 218 -44.09 -2.67 5.50
C PRO A 218 -44.07 -2.51 7.03
N LEU A 219 -43.80 -1.30 7.53
CA LEU A 219 -43.69 -1.04 8.97
C LEU A 219 -44.95 -1.38 9.79
N GLU A 220 -46.10 -1.50 9.14
CA GLU A 220 -47.38 -1.89 9.77
C GLU A 220 -47.60 -3.41 9.81
N ASP A 221 -46.72 -4.19 9.20
CA ASP A 221 -46.76 -5.65 9.21
C ASP A 221 -46.32 -6.18 10.58
N GLU A 222 -47.02 -7.20 11.09
CA GLU A 222 -46.72 -7.79 12.41
C GLU A 222 -45.37 -8.54 12.43
N ASP A 223 -44.92 -9.02 11.26
CA ASP A 223 -43.64 -9.71 11.10
C ASP A 223 -42.48 -8.76 10.78
N HIS A 224 -42.73 -7.46 10.61
CA HIS A 224 -41.69 -6.47 10.37
C HIS A 224 -40.77 -6.32 11.58
N MET A 225 -39.46 -6.45 11.33
CA MET A 225 -38.44 -6.34 12.38
C MET A 225 -37.38 -5.32 11.96
N PRO A 226 -37.01 -4.35 12.81
CA PRO A 226 -37.53 -4.10 14.16
C PRO A 226 -38.99 -3.58 14.17
N PRO A 227 -39.83 -3.94 15.15
CA PRO A 227 -41.24 -3.56 15.15
C PRO A 227 -41.44 -2.04 15.27
N LYS A 228 -42.62 -1.57 14.84
CA LYS A 228 -43.01 -0.16 14.91
C LYS A 228 -42.76 0.43 16.31
N GLY A 229 -42.05 1.56 16.35
CA GLY A 229 -41.66 2.23 17.60
C GLY A 229 -40.29 1.83 18.16
N LYS A 230 -39.59 0.88 17.54
CA LYS A 230 -38.16 0.62 17.77
C LYS A 230 -37.29 1.36 16.75
N VAL A 231 -36.00 1.51 17.08
CA VAL A 231 -35.02 2.19 16.23
C VAL A 231 -34.84 1.38 14.96
N GLN A 232 -35.17 1.98 13.82
CA GLN A 232 -35.05 1.34 12.52
C GLN A 232 -33.61 1.46 11.99
N PRO A 233 -33.15 0.49 11.18
CA PRO A 233 -31.95 0.66 10.37
C PRO A 233 -32.14 1.79 9.34
N THR A 234 -31.08 2.57 9.12
CA THR A 234 -31.00 3.57 8.04
C THR A 234 -30.87 2.89 6.68
N ALA A 235 -31.02 3.65 5.59
CA ALA A 235 -30.84 3.11 4.24
C ALA A 235 -29.41 2.58 4.05
N GLU A 236 -28.39 3.28 4.57
CA GLU A 236 -27.00 2.84 4.53
C GLU A 236 -26.77 1.56 5.36
N GLU A 237 -27.35 1.49 6.57
CA GLU A 237 -27.27 0.27 7.41
C GLU A 237 -27.96 -0.92 6.73
N LEU A 238 -29.12 -0.73 6.09
CA LEU A 238 -29.80 -1.79 5.33
C LEU A 238 -28.96 -2.27 4.14
N ALA A 239 -28.32 -1.34 3.43
CA ALA A 239 -27.43 -1.67 2.32
C ALA A 239 -26.21 -2.49 2.80
N LEU A 240 -25.60 -2.12 3.93
CA LEU A 240 -24.49 -2.87 4.53
C LEU A 240 -24.89 -4.29 4.94
N LEU A 241 -26.09 -4.45 5.51
CA LEU A 241 -26.63 -5.76 5.87
C LEU A 241 -26.94 -6.62 4.64
N ALA A 242 -27.52 -6.02 3.59
CA ALA A 242 -27.77 -6.71 2.32
C ALA A 242 -26.45 -7.17 1.68
N TRP A 243 -25.45 -6.30 1.64
CA TRP A 243 -24.12 -6.60 1.10
C TRP A 243 -23.42 -7.73 1.86
N TRP A 244 -23.52 -7.74 3.19
CA TRP A 244 -23.02 -8.85 4.00
C TRP A 244 -23.69 -10.17 3.64
N MET A 245 -25.01 -10.18 3.45
CA MET A 245 -25.76 -11.37 3.03
C MET A 245 -25.37 -11.84 1.62
N GLU A 246 -25.15 -10.92 0.68
CA GLU A 246 -24.70 -11.24 -0.69
C GLU A 246 -23.30 -11.86 -0.74
N ASN A 247 -22.46 -11.59 0.27
CA ASN A 247 -21.12 -12.15 0.40
C ASN A 247 -21.10 -13.34 1.38
N ASP A 248 -22.08 -14.23 1.24
CA ASP A 248 -22.21 -15.47 2.01
C ASP A 248 -22.15 -15.25 3.52
N HIS A 249 -22.74 -14.15 4.02
CA HIS A 249 -22.87 -13.80 5.44
C HIS A 249 -21.60 -14.11 6.25
N CYS A 250 -20.44 -13.78 5.69
CA CYS A 250 -19.17 -14.26 6.21
C CYS A 250 -18.79 -13.51 7.50
N PHE A 251 -18.45 -14.27 8.55
CA PHE A 251 -18.14 -13.73 9.87
C PHE A 251 -16.68 -13.31 10.04
N ASP A 252 -15.77 -13.95 9.30
CA ASP A 252 -14.33 -13.83 9.51
C ASP A 252 -13.63 -13.16 8.32
N CYS A 253 -14.40 -12.59 7.39
CA CYS A 253 -13.88 -11.88 6.22
C CYS A 253 -13.51 -10.43 6.51
N VAL A 254 -12.66 -9.90 5.62
CA VAL A 254 -12.18 -8.53 5.63
C VAL A 254 -12.80 -7.79 4.45
N ALA A 255 -13.30 -6.57 4.66
CA ALA A 255 -14.13 -5.88 3.65
C ALA A 255 -13.37 -5.60 2.34
N GLY A 256 -12.06 -5.40 2.38
CA GLY A 256 -11.21 -5.20 1.19
C GLY A 256 -11.12 -6.44 0.27
N THR A 257 -11.43 -7.63 0.79
CA THR A 257 -11.36 -8.90 0.04
C THR A 257 -12.67 -9.30 -0.63
N LEU A 258 -13.76 -8.59 -0.33
CA LEU A 258 -15.11 -8.91 -0.81
C LEU A 258 -15.47 -8.10 -2.06
N ASN A 259 -16.43 -8.64 -2.82
CA ASN A 259 -16.96 -7.93 -3.98
C ASN A 259 -17.86 -6.77 -3.52
N LYS A 260 -17.66 -5.59 -4.11
CA LYS A 260 -18.42 -4.38 -3.77
C LYS A 260 -18.73 -3.58 -5.02
N THR A 261 -19.96 -3.06 -5.09
CA THR A 261 -20.36 -2.08 -6.11
C THR A 261 -19.74 -0.72 -5.80
N GLU A 262 -19.74 0.19 -6.78
CA GLU A 262 -19.23 1.56 -6.59
C GLU A 262 -19.98 2.30 -5.47
N GLU A 263 -21.32 2.15 -5.42
CA GLU A 263 -22.17 2.70 -4.37
C GLU A 263 -21.83 2.13 -2.98
N MET A 264 -21.63 0.81 -2.88
CA MET A 264 -21.22 0.20 -1.62
C MET A 264 -19.82 0.66 -1.19
N GLY A 265 -18.92 0.90 -2.15
CA GLY A 265 -17.60 1.50 -1.89
C GLY A 265 -17.70 2.85 -1.19
N VAL A 266 -18.63 3.72 -1.61
CA VAL A 266 -18.87 5.03 -0.98
C VAL A 266 -19.44 4.87 0.43
N ILE A 267 -20.41 3.98 0.61
CA ILE A 267 -21.02 3.71 1.94
C ILE A 267 -19.96 3.19 2.92
N LEU A 268 -19.13 2.23 2.49
CA LEU A 268 -18.03 1.67 3.28
C LEU A 268 -16.99 2.74 3.64
N GLN A 269 -16.56 3.57 2.69
CA GLN A 269 -15.64 4.69 2.96
C GLN A 269 -16.24 5.71 3.94
N GLY A 270 -17.55 5.91 3.93
CA GLY A 270 -18.24 6.75 4.89
C GLY A 270 -18.14 6.28 6.35
N LEU A 271 -17.74 5.03 6.59
CA LEU A 271 -17.49 4.47 7.92
C LEU A 271 -16.11 4.84 8.48
N GLU A 272 -15.19 5.33 7.65
CA GLU A 272 -13.83 5.66 8.07
C GLU A 272 -13.78 6.91 8.95
N GLU A 273 -13.07 6.82 10.07
CA GLU A 273 -12.72 7.99 10.90
C GLU A 273 -11.26 8.38 10.69
N ASP A 274 -11.03 9.57 10.13
CA ASP A 274 -9.68 10.14 10.05
C ASP A 274 -9.16 10.48 11.47
N ARG A 275 -8.20 9.68 11.94
CA ARG A 275 -7.49 9.86 13.21
C ARG A 275 -6.07 10.39 13.03
N SER A 276 -5.73 10.91 11.86
CA SER A 276 -4.45 11.58 11.65
C SER A 276 -4.25 12.67 12.73
N PRO A 277 -2.99 12.96 13.12
CA PRO A 277 -2.71 14.04 14.06
C PRO A 277 -3.40 15.37 13.68
N ARG A 278 -3.51 15.64 12.36
CA ARG A 278 -4.21 16.81 11.81
C ARG A 278 -5.71 16.75 12.05
N ALA A 279 -6.38 15.62 11.79
CA ALA A 279 -7.81 15.48 12.06
C ALA A 279 -8.16 15.62 13.54
N LEU A 280 -7.34 15.05 14.43
CA LEU A 280 -7.48 15.20 15.88
C LEU A 280 -7.27 16.66 16.34
N MET A 281 -6.33 17.38 15.74
CA MET A 281 -6.15 18.82 15.96
C MET A 281 -7.37 19.63 15.48
N ALA A 282 -7.88 19.32 14.29
CA ALA A 282 -9.00 20.01 13.68
C ALA A 282 -10.30 19.85 14.50
N LYS A 283 -10.56 18.67 15.08
CA LYS A 283 -11.76 18.36 15.87
C LYS A 283 -12.01 19.34 17.03
N ASN A 284 -10.95 19.92 17.58
CA ASN A 284 -11.02 20.82 18.73
C ASN A 284 -10.92 22.32 18.37
N LEU A 285 -10.93 22.66 17.08
CA LEU A 285 -10.74 24.02 16.59
C LEU A 285 -11.97 24.51 15.83
N LYS A 286 -12.34 25.77 16.05
CA LYS A 286 -13.38 26.44 15.26
C LYS A 286 -12.77 27.01 13.96
N PRO A 287 -13.54 27.08 12.85
CA PRO A 287 -13.05 27.71 11.62
C PRO A 287 -12.55 29.15 11.83
N VAL A 288 -11.48 29.52 11.13
CA VAL A 288 -10.90 30.87 11.19
C VAL A 288 -11.75 31.84 10.35
N PRO A 289 -12.00 33.08 10.80
CA PRO A 289 -12.78 34.06 10.05
C PRO A 289 -12.19 34.37 8.66
N LYS A 290 -13.03 34.32 7.62
CA LYS A 290 -12.64 34.61 6.23
C LYS A 290 -12.00 35.99 6.06
N ASP A 291 -12.50 37.00 6.78
CA ASP A 291 -11.96 38.37 6.71
C ASP A 291 -10.51 38.46 7.19
N TRP A 292 -10.12 37.67 8.20
CA TRP A 292 -8.75 37.65 8.68
C TRP A 292 -7.80 37.00 7.67
N ILE A 293 -8.26 35.92 7.01
CA ILE A 293 -7.53 35.27 5.92
C ILE A 293 -7.37 36.25 4.75
N ALA A 294 -8.43 36.96 4.37
CA ALA A 294 -8.38 37.97 3.30
C ALA A 294 -7.41 39.12 3.64
N GLN A 295 -7.37 39.59 4.89
CA GLN A 295 -6.42 40.62 5.33
C GLN A 295 -4.96 40.19 5.19
N LEU A 296 -4.65 38.93 5.51
CA LEU A 296 -3.29 38.38 5.32
C LEU A 296 -2.94 38.26 3.84
N ASN A 297 -3.86 37.75 3.02
CA ASN A 297 -3.65 37.64 1.57
C ASN A 297 -3.42 39.02 0.93
N ASN A 298 -4.15 40.05 1.37
CA ASN A 298 -3.94 41.44 0.93
C ASN A 298 -2.62 42.06 1.42
N SER A 299 -1.93 41.41 2.36
CA SER A 299 -0.62 41.82 2.89
C SER A 299 0.51 40.92 2.36
N ASP A 300 0.28 40.26 1.21
CA ASP A 300 1.21 39.32 0.57
C ASP A 300 1.62 38.12 1.46
N ILE A 301 0.72 37.69 2.36
CA ILE A 301 0.87 36.48 3.19
C ILE A 301 -0.18 35.46 2.75
N SER A 302 0.21 34.61 1.80
CA SER A 302 -0.64 33.59 1.21
C SER A 302 -1.14 32.59 2.26
N THR A 303 -2.42 32.68 2.63
CA THR A 303 -3.05 31.91 3.72
C THR A 303 -4.33 31.24 3.23
N TYR A 304 -4.43 29.92 3.41
CA TYR A 304 -5.59 29.13 2.99
C TYR A 304 -5.92 28.01 3.99
N PRO A 305 -7.20 27.66 4.17
CA PRO A 305 -7.60 26.41 4.81
C PRO A 305 -7.06 25.19 4.05
N LEU A 306 -6.78 24.09 4.75
CA LEU A 306 -6.35 22.84 4.09
C LEU A 306 -7.42 22.23 3.18
N ALA A 307 -8.69 22.43 3.52
CA ALA A 307 -9.85 22.06 2.74
C ALA A 307 -11.03 22.99 3.10
N GLU A 308 -12.10 22.98 2.31
CA GLU A 308 -13.29 23.76 2.63
C GLU A 308 -13.87 23.34 3.99
N GLY A 309 -14.16 24.32 4.85
CA GLY A 309 -14.64 24.07 6.22
C GLY A 309 -13.57 23.61 7.23
N ASN A 310 -12.35 23.26 6.78
CA ASN A 310 -11.29 22.80 7.67
C ASN A 310 -10.73 23.97 8.51
N PRO A 311 -10.61 23.84 9.85
CA PRO A 311 -10.11 24.92 10.70
C PRO A 311 -8.59 25.08 10.67
N LEU A 312 -7.84 24.17 10.03
CA LEU A 312 -6.39 24.21 9.90
C LEU A 312 -5.97 24.97 8.65
N LEU A 313 -4.84 25.67 8.75
CA LEU A 313 -4.34 26.61 7.76
C LEU A 313 -2.94 26.19 7.26
N GLN A 314 -2.74 26.41 5.97
CA GLN A 314 -1.43 26.53 5.34
C GLN A 314 -1.12 28.01 5.10
N VAL A 315 0.12 28.40 5.40
CA VAL A 315 0.62 29.78 5.24
C VAL A 315 1.92 29.76 4.45
N SER A 316 2.06 30.65 3.47
CA SER A 316 3.25 30.80 2.66
C SER A 316 3.69 32.27 2.57
N LEU A 317 4.97 32.51 2.84
CA LEU A 317 5.70 33.73 2.56
C LEU A 317 6.91 33.42 1.67
N ASN A 318 6.83 32.34 0.87
CA ASN A 318 7.92 31.91 0.01
C ASN A 318 8.36 33.01 -0.95
N GLY A 319 9.67 33.19 -1.14
CA GLY A 319 10.23 34.19 -2.05
C GLY A 319 10.25 35.62 -1.53
N ARG A 320 9.55 35.90 -0.41
CA ARG A 320 9.39 37.26 0.11
C ARG A 320 10.69 37.78 0.73
N GLN A 321 11.17 38.96 0.31
CA GLN A 321 12.45 39.52 0.76
C GLN A 321 12.31 40.58 1.88
N ASP A 322 11.08 40.85 2.33
CA ASP A 322 10.77 41.85 3.35
C ASP A 322 10.00 41.27 4.54
N VAL A 323 10.19 39.97 4.86
CA VAL A 323 9.60 39.32 6.05
C VAL A 323 10.13 39.99 7.31
N ARG A 324 9.21 40.34 8.23
CA ARG A 324 9.46 41.10 9.46
C ARG A 324 8.77 40.47 10.67
N GLN A 325 9.16 40.92 11.86
CA GLN A 325 8.53 40.53 13.12
C GLN A 325 7.02 40.86 13.16
N SER A 326 6.57 41.88 12.41
CA SER A 326 5.16 42.25 12.29
C SER A 326 4.31 41.18 11.61
N ASP A 327 4.86 40.45 10.62
CA ASP A 327 4.15 39.39 9.93
C ASP A 327 3.85 38.23 10.90
N PHE A 328 4.86 37.81 11.67
CA PHE A 328 4.68 36.80 12.72
C PHE A 328 3.75 37.26 13.84
N LYS A 329 3.71 38.56 14.16
CA LYS A 329 2.75 39.12 15.11
C LYS A 329 1.31 38.98 14.60
N ALA A 330 1.07 39.20 13.30
CA ALA A 330 -0.23 38.99 12.68
C ALA A 330 -0.63 37.52 12.71
N LEU A 331 0.26 36.62 12.27
CA LEU A 331 0.04 35.17 12.26
C LEU A 331 -0.20 34.57 13.65
N LYS A 332 0.42 35.14 14.69
CA LYS A 332 0.29 34.66 16.08
C LYS A 332 -1.15 34.60 16.58
N LYS A 333 -2.05 35.43 16.03
CA LYS A 333 -3.48 35.47 16.40
C LYS A 333 -4.16 34.10 16.24
N TYR A 334 -3.81 33.35 15.20
CA TYR A 334 -4.34 32.00 14.92
C TYR A 334 -3.22 30.96 14.85
N ALA A 335 -2.18 31.09 15.67
CA ALA A 335 -1.02 30.20 15.65
C ALA A 335 -1.36 28.70 15.84
N LYS A 336 -2.44 28.39 16.58
CA LYS A 336 -2.92 27.00 16.76
C LYS A 336 -3.53 26.39 15.49
N HIS A 337 -3.95 27.22 14.54
CA HIS A 337 -4.57 26.79 13.29
C HIS A 337 -3.52 26.56 12.21
N ILE A 338 -2.34 27.18 12.31
CA ILE A 338 -1.30 27.10 11.28
C ILE A 338 -0.53 25.79 11.47
N VAL A 339 -0.66 24.89 10.51
CA VAL A 339 -0.03 23.56 10.53
C VAL A 339 0.99 23.37 9.41
N GLU A 340 0.92 24.20 8.37
CA GLU A 340 1.95 24.28 7.33
C GLU A 340 2.44 25.72 7.20
N LEU A 341 3.76 25.90 7.20
CA LEU A 341 4.39 27.20 7.04
C LEU A 341 5.55 27.11 6.04
N ASN A 342 5.48 27.91 4.99
CA ASN A 342 6.53 28.03 3.99
C ASN A 342 7.20 29.41 4.06
N LEU A 343 8.49 29.40 4.43
CA LEU A 343 9.38 30.57 4.52
C LEU A 343 10.59 30.41 3.60
N GLY A 344 10.58 29.43 2.68
CA GLY A 344 11.70 29.18 1.79
C GLY A 344 11.94 30.34 0.81
N ASN A 345 13.18 30.45 0.32
CA ASN A 345 13.64 31.48 -0.61
C ASN A 345 13.35 32.91 -0.12
N SER A 346 13.20 33.12 1.19
CA SER A 346 12.85 34.40 1.81
C SER A 346 14.04 34.99 2.58
N ASN A 347 13.91 36.21 3.09
CA ASN A 347 14.90 36.81 4.00
C ASN A 347 14.80 36.30 5.45
N PHE A 348 14.07 35.21 5.71
CA PHE A 348 13.93 34.62 7.05
C PHE A 348 15.29 34.18 7.62
N ASN A 349 15.52 34.46 8.90
CA ASN A 349 16.85 34.30 9.51
C ASN A 349 16.75 33.95 11.01
N ASP A 350 17.90 33.72 11.64
CA ASP A 350 18.02 33.36 13.06
C ASP A 350 17.38 34.36 14.03
N THR A 351 17.26 35.64 13.66
CA THR A 351 16.59 36.62 14.52
C THR A 351 15.08 36.41 14.52
N LEU A 352 14.51 36.14 13.34
CA LEU A 352 13.07 35.92 13.17
C LEU A 352 12.63 34.54 13.68
N SER A 353 13.52 33.54 13.69
CA SER A 353 13.19 32.15 14.04
C SER A 353 12.69 31.94 15.47
N LYS A 354 12.98 32.86 16.39
CA LYS A 354 12.38 32.87 17.74
C LYS A 354 10.84 32.90 17.70
N SER A 355 10.26 33.48 16.64
CA SER A 355 8.82 33.54 16.44
C SER A 355 8.18 32.16 16.18
N LEU A 356 8.95 31.19 15.66
CA LEU A 356 8.46 29.84 15.33
C LEU A 356 7.91 29.11 16.56
N SER A 357 8.44 29.39 17.74
CA SER A 357 7.99 28.81 19.02
C SER A 357 6.48 29.01 19.32
N SER A 358 5.83 29.98 18.67
CA SER A 358 4.39 30.23 18.82
C SER A 358 3.52 29.22 18.06
N PHE A 359 4.04 28.54 17.03
CA PHE A 359 3.28 27.69 16.11
C PHE A 359 3.45 26.20 16.45
N LYS A 360 3.04 25.81 17.65
CA LYS A 360 3.28 24.46 18.20
C LYS A 360 2.66 23.31 17.38
N ASN A 361 1.64 23.59 16.58
CA ASN A 361 0.92 22.61 15.75
C ASN A 361 1.50 22.46 14.34
N LEU A 362 2.66 23.07 14.05
CA LEU A 362 3.32 22.88 12.77
C LEU A 362 3.64 21.40 12.55
N THR A 363 3.15 20.90 11.42
CA THR A 363 3.43 19.56 10.89
C THR A 363 4.35 19.63 9.67
N LYS A 364 4.35 20.75 8.94
CA LYS A 364 5.23 20.99 7.81
C LYS A 364 5.86 22.37 7.89
N LEU A 365 7.19 22.42 7.81
CA LEU A 365 7.97 23.66 7.82
C LEU A 365 8.97 23.65 6.66
N GLN A 366 8.94 24.68 5.84
CA GLN A 366 9.84 24.85 4.70
C GLN A 366 10.69 26.10 4.90
N LEU A 367 12.01 25.92 5.02
CA LEU A 367 12.99 26.98 5.27
C LEU A 367 14.09 27.06 4.21
N GLN A 368 14.00 26.29 3.11
CA GLN A 368 15.06 26.18 2.12
C GLN A 368 15.54 27.53 1.58
N ASN A 369 16.84 27.66 1.32
CA ASN A 369 17.48 28.88 0.84
C ASN A 369 17.10 30.11 1.68
N ALA A 370 17.04 29.96 2.99
CA ALA A 370 16.90 31.05 3.94
C ALA A 370 18.26 31.31 4.61
N PRO A 371 18.62 32.56 4.93
CA PRO A 371 19.86 32.86 5.66
C PRO A 371 19.78 32.43 7.14
N ILE A 372 19.67 31.12 7.39
CA ILE A 372 19.56 30.49 8.71
C ILE A 372 20.80 29.64 9.04
N THR A 373 21.05 29.46 10.34
CA THR A 373 22.12 28.61 10.89
C THR A 373 21.57 27.63 11.95
N ASP A 374 22.46 26.87 12.59
CA ASP A 374 22.12 25.99 13.72
C ASP A 374 21.28 26.68 14.81
N ASN A 375 21.42 28.01 14.99
CA ASN A 375 20.61 28.79 15.92
C ASN A 375 19.11 28.71 15.63
N THR A 376 18.73 28.68 14.35
CA THR A 376 17.33 28.50 13.96
C THR A 376 16.84 27.11 14.34
N ILE A 377 17.67 26.09 14.17
CA ILE A 377 17.30 24.70 14.49
C ILE A 377 17.06 24.53 15.98
N GLU A 378 17.86 25.16 16.84
CA GLU A 378 17.64 25.19 18.29
C GLU A 378 16.24 25.71 18.68
N ASN A 379 15.72 26.69 17.93
CA ASN A 379 14.37 27.23 18.16
C ASN A 379 13.24 26.26 17.72
N LEU A 380 13.55 25.19 16.98
CA LEU A 380 12.58 24.20 16.53
C LEU A 380 12.28 23.12 17.57
N LYS A 381 13.08 22.99 18.64
CA LYS A 381 12.95 21.94 19.67
C LYS A 381 11.54 21.82 20.28
N GLY A 382 10.78 22.91 20.31
CA GLY A 382 9.40 22.95 20.81
C GLY A 382 8.32 22.46 19.83
N LEU A 383 8.66 22.23 18.56
CA LEU A 383 7.73 21.87 17.49
C LEU A 383 7.55 20.35 17.40
N GLN A 384 7.02 19.76 18.47
CA GLN A 384 6.93 18.31 18.64
C GLN A 384 5.97 17.63 17.66
N HIS A 385 5.13 18.38 16.93
CA HIS A 385 4.22 17.86 15.90
C HIS A 385 4.82 17.91 14.48
N LEU A 386 6.05 18.38 14.33
CA LEU A 386 6.66 18.55 13.02
C LEU A 386 6.96 17.19 12.39
N GLU A 387 6.39 16.95 11.20
CA GLU A 387 6.53 15.72 10.43
C GLU A 387 7.43 15.90 9.21
N SER A 388 7.48 17.11 8.65
CA SER A 388 8.29 17.43 7.47
C SER A 388 9.02 18.76 7.66
N LEU A 389 10.34 18.73 7.43
CA LEU A 389 11.21 19.89 7.55
C LEU A 389 12.14 19.99 6.33
N ASN A 390 12.12 21.12 5.64
CA ASN A 390 13.05 21.40 4.54
C ASN A 390 14.07 22.47 4.94
N LEU A 391 15.36 22.12 4.92
CA LEU A 391 16.52 22.97 5.23
C LEU A 391 17.52 23.03 4.06
N TYR A 392 17.05 22.76 2.84
CA TYR A 392 17.89 22.75 1.65
C TYR A 392 18.63 24.08 1.47
N GLY A 393 19.94 24.04 1.18
CA GLY A 393 20.72 25.23 0.83
C GLY A 393 21.06 26.16 2.00
N ASP A 394 20.82 25.73 3.24
CA ASP A 394 21.04 26.53 4.44
C ASP A 394 22.39 26.23 5.12
N SER A 395 22.95 27.19 5.86
CA SER A 395 24.27 27.05 6.53
C SER A 395 24.20 26.27 7.86
N ILE A 396 23.64 25.06 7.80
CA ILE A 396 23.42 24.15 8.95
C ILE A 396 24.58 23.15 9.08
N SER A 397 25.08 22.91 10.29
CA SER A 397 26.19 21.99 10.59
C SER A 397 25.72 20.73 11.34
N ASP A 398 26.63 19.75 11.53
CA ASP A 398 26.38 18.49 12.26
C ASP A 398 25.72 18.68 13.63
N LYS A 399 25.94 19.82 14.29
CA LYS A 399 25.33 20.13 15.60
C LYS A 399 23.80 20.12 15.56
N ALA A 400 23.22 20.51 14.43
CA ALA A 400 21.77 20.57 14.26
C ALA A 400 21.10 19.19 14.35
N LEU A 401 21.81 18.12 13.97
CA LEU A 401 21.27 16.76 13.96
C LEU A 401 20.78 16.30 15.33
N ASN A 402 21.46 16.70 16.41
CA ASN A 402 21.04 16.38 17.78
C ASN A 402 19.66 16.97 18.12
N VAL A 403 19.39 18.20 17.67
CA VAL A 403 18.08 18.84 17.87
C VAL A 403 17.02 18.19 16.99
N LEU A 404 17.35 17.92 15.72
CA LEU A 404 16.45 17.25 14.78
C LEU A 404 16.03 15.86 15.30
N GLY A 405 16.96 15.09 15.87
CA GLY A 405 16.67 13.80 16.50
C GLY A 405 15.76 13.87 17.74
N SER A 406 15.59 15.05 18.34
CA SER A 406 14.68 15.26 19.47
C SER A 406 13.21 15.50 19.06
N LEU A 407 12.95 15.67 17.77
CA LEU A 407 11.61 15.91 17.21
C LEU A 407 10.91 14.57 16.94
N LYS A 408 10.10 14.12 17.90
CA LYS A 408 9.55 12.76 17.94
C LYS A 408 8.68 12.33 16.75
N ASN A 409 8.05 13.28 16.07
CA ASN A 409 7.12 13.00 14.97
C ASN A 409 7.73 13.29 13.58
N LEU A 410 9.01 13.66 13.52
CA LEU A 410 9.67 14.00 12.28
C LEU A 410 9.80 12.76 11.41
N LYS A 411 9.31 12.83 10.17
CA LYS A 411 9.29 11.73 9.21
C LYS A 411 10.12 12.03 7.97
N ASN A 412 10.17 13.30 7.56
CA ASN A 412 10.88 13.72 6.35
C ASN A 412 11.76 14.92 6.65
N ILE A 413 13.05 14.83 6.32
CA ILE A 413 13.97 15.96 6.46
C ILE A 413 14.73 16.13 5.15
N TYR A 414 14.80 17.35 4.63
CA TYR A 414 15.59 17.69 3.44
C TYR A 414 16.81 18.51 3.85
N LEU A 415 18.01 17.95 3.68
CA LEU A 415 19.30 18.46 4.18
C LEU A 415 20.34 18.69 3.08
N TRP A 416 19.93 18.59 1.82
CA TRP A 416 20.78 18.85 0.66
C TRP A 416 21.41 20.26 0.70
N GLN A 417 22.65 20.38 0.23
CA GLN A 417 23.40 21.66 0.20
C GLN A 417 23.51 22.36 1.57
N THR A 418 23.56 21.58 2.66
CA THR A 418 23.93 22.09 3.99
C THR A 418 25.41 21.84 4.28
N ASN A 419 25.93 22.36 5.40
CA ASN A 419 27.29 22.12 5.89
C ASN A 419 27.37 20.87 6.79
N ILE A 420 26.40 19.96 6.70
CA ILE A 420 26.40 18.69 7.44
C ILE A 420 27.30 17.69 6.70
N THR A 421 28.21 17.05 7.41
CA THR A 421 29.14 16.06 6.85
C THR A 421 28.42 14.78 6.43
N GLU A 422 28.99 14.08 5.44
CA GLU A 422 28.40 12.84 4.95
C GLU A 422 28.35 11.75 6.03
N GLU A 423 29.39 11.70 6.85
CA GLU A 423 29.51 10.76 7.96
C GLU A 423 28.43 11.01 9.01
N ALA A 424 28.17 12.28 9.35
CA ALA A 424 27.15 12.64 10.31
C ALA A 424 25.73 12.35 9.78
N LEU A 425 25.47 12.61 8.49
CA LEU A 425 24.19 12.26 7.85
C LEU A 425 23.94 10.74 7.85
N LYS A 426 24.95 9.95 7.48
CA LYS A 426 24.85 8.48 7.48
C LYS A 426 24.58 7.94 8.88
N GLN A 427 25.33 8.41 9.88
CA GLN A 427 25.12 8.01 11.27
C GLN A 427 23.72 8.40 11.76
N TYR A 428 23.27 9.61 11.45
CA TYR A 428 21.93 10.08 11.81
C TYR A 428 20.82 9.23 11.17
N ALA A 429 20.96 8.84 9.90
CA ALA A 429 20.00 7.96 9.24
C ALA A 429 19.95 6.56 9.87
N LEU A 430 21.10 6.03 10.31
CA LEU A 430 21.17 4.75 11.04
C LEU A 430 20.52 4.84 12.42
N ASP A 431 20.76 5.93 13.15
CA ASP A 431 20.21 6.16 14.49
C ASP A 431 18.69 6.45 14.46
N HIS A 432 18.18 6.91 13.32
CA HIS A 432 16.78 7.30 13.13
C HIS A 432 16.12 6.65 11.90
N PRO A 433 15.95 5.31 11.88
CA PRO A 433 15.49 4.57 10.69
C PRO A 433 14.06 4.91 10.24
N ASN A 434 13.26 5.55 11.09
CA ASN A 434 11.89 5.97 10.77
C ASN A 434 11.83 7.36 10.12
N ILE A 435 12.97 8.03 9.93
CA ILE A 435 13.07 9.35 9.32
C ILE A 435 13.65 9.18 7.90
N ALA A 436 12.87 9.57 6.90
CA ALA A 436 13.35 9.71 5.53
C ALA A 436 14.26 10.96 5.44
N VAL A 437 15.57 10.72 5.52
CA VAL A 437 16.61 11.76 5.39
C VAL A 437 16.95 11.95 3.91
N GLN A 438 16.45 13.04 3.34
CA GLN A 438 16.73 13.50 1.99
C GLN A 438 17.91 14.49 2.04
N GLY A 439 19.11 13.98 2.30
CA GLY A 439 20.35 14.78 2.36
C GLY A 439 21.46 14.24 1.45
N GLN A 440 21.27 13.03 0.93
CA GLN A 440 22.18 12.35 0.02
C GLN A 440 21.36 11.42 -0.89
N ILE A 441 21.90 11.12 -2.06
CA ILE A 441 21.57 9.89 -2.76
C ILE A 441 22.54 8.86 -2.18
N ASP A 442 22.02 7.72 -1.74
CA ASP A 442 22.86 6.61 -1.31
C ASP A 442 23.93 6.35 -2.37
N SER A 443 25.21 6.43 -1.99
CA SER A 443 26.33 6.08 -2.87
C SER A 443 26.21 4.65 -3.41
N GLU A 444 25.43 3.78 -2.78
CA GLU A 444 25.08 2.45 -3.29
C GLU A 444 24.04 2.48 -4.42
N ILE A 445 23.15 3.48 -4.48
CA ILE A 445 22.21 3.67 -5.62
C ILE A 445 22.99 4.04 -6.89
N PHE A 446 24.15 4.68 -6.75
CA PHE A 446 25.08 4.97 -7.85
C PHE A 446 26.22 3.94 -8.02
N ARG A 447 26.14 2.75 -7.41
CA ARG A 447 26.96 1.62 -7.88
C ARG A 447 26.44 1.10 -9.22
N ALA A 448 26.62 1.91 -10.25
CA ALA A 448 27.18 1.43 -11.50
C ALA A 448 28.67 1.79 -11.50
N THR A 449 29.47 1.16 -10.63
CA THR A 449 30.95 1.28 -10.62
C THR A 449 31.56 0.49 -11.79
N LYS A 450 31.08 0.75 -13.00
CA LYS A 450 31.65 0.24 -14.24
C LYS A 450 31.41 1.32 -15.28
N LEU A 451 32.48 1.85 -15.83
CA LEU A 451 32.37 2.77 -16.95
C LEU A 451 31.70 2.04 -18.13
N GLU A 452 30.92 2.77 -18.93
CA GLU A 452 30.47 2.25 -20.22
C GLU A 452 31.69 1.97 -21.13
N PRO A 453 31.65 0.93 -21.98
CA PRO A 453 32.72 0.68 -22.93
C PRO A 453 32.84 1.80 -23.97
N PRO A 454 34.03 2.04 -24.54
CA PRO A 454 34.19 2.97 -25.65
C PRO A 454 33.48 2.44 -26.91
N THR A 455 33.15 3.34 -27.83
CA THR A 455 32.63 2.98 -29.16
C THR A 455 33.79 2.90 -30.15
N ILE A 456 33.90 1.79 -30.89
CA ILE A 456 34.86 1.68 -32.00
C ILE A 456 34.16 2.17 -33.27
N VAL A 457 34.73 3.18 -33.92
CA VAL A 457 34.21 3.81 -35.14
C VAL A 457 35.18 3.57 -36.30
N ALA A 458 34.66 2.97 -37.38
CA ALA A 458 35.36 2.80 -38.65
C ALA A 458 34.35 2.85 -39.79
N ASP A 459 34.75 3.29 -40.99
CA ASP A 459 33.85 3.42 -42.14
C ASP A 459 33.57 2.09 -42.84
N ARG A 460 34.38 1.05 -42.57
CA ARG A 460 34.30 -0.29 -43.17
C ARG A 460 35.00 -1.35 -42.32
N ASP A 461 34.60 -2.61 -42.49
CA ASP A 461 35.22 -3.77 -41.82
C ASP A 461 36.40 -4.37 -42.60
N PHE A 462 36.50 -4.06 -43.89
CA PHE A 462 37.47 -4.61 -44.82
C PHE A 462 38.27 -3.52 -45.53
N PHE A 463 39.58 -3.74 -45.73
CA PHE A 463 40.45 -2.76 -46.37
C PHE A 463 41.58 -3.39 -47.18
N LYS A 464 42.13 -2.67 -48.17
CA LYS A 464 43.26 -3.13 -49.00
C LYS A 464 44.59 -2.51 -48.58
N ASP A 465 44.61 -1.18 -48.43
CA ASP A 465 45.84 -0.45 -48.09
C ASP A 465 45.94 -0.22 -46.58
N SER A 466 45.09 0.67 -46.06
CA SER A 466 44.98 1.00 -44.64
C SER A 466 43.54 1.36 -44.26
N LEU A 467 43.24 1.26 -42.97
CA LEU A 467 41.96 1.67 -42.37
C LEU A 467 42.22 2.57 -41.16
N GLN A 468 41.47 3.66 -41.04
CA GLN A 468 41.47 4.49 -39.86
C GLN A 468 40.36 4.01 -38.90
N VAL A 469 40.73 3.78 -37.65
CA VAL A 469 39.80 3.38 -36.57
C VAL A 469 39.87 4.41 -35.45
N GLU A 470 38.72 4.92 -35.07
CA GLU A 470 38.56 5.88 -33.97
C GLU A 470 37.90 5.22 -32.77
N LEU A 471 38.30 5.64 -31.58
CA LEU A 471 37.71 5.19 -30.32
C LEU A 471 37.03 6.41 -29.68
N ASP A 472 35.71 6.38 -29.60
CA ASP A 472 34.91 7.49 -29.10
C ASP A 472 34.33 7.17 -27.71
N TYR A 473 34.25 8.19 -26.87
CA TYR A 473 33.67 8.09 -25.53
C TYR A 473 33.12 9.42 -25.05
N VAL A 474 32.00 9.38 -24.35
CA VAL A 474 31.20 10.57 -24.01
C VAL A 474 31.80 11.42 -22.89
N PHE A 475 32.64 10.84 -22.02
CA PHE A 475 33.17 11.53 -20.83
C PHE A 475 34.68 11.82 -20.96
N ASP A 476 35.03 13.10 -20.86
CA ASP A 476 36.42 13.60 -21.02
C ASP A 476 37.37 13.20 -19.88
N ASP A 477 36.84 12.79 -18.73
CA ASP A 477 37.62 12.39 -17.54
C ASP A 477 38.07 10.92 -17.56
N ALA A 478 37.59 10.13 -18.52
CA ALA A 478 38.00 8.75 -18.73
C ALA A 478 39.06 8.62 -19.83
N SER A 479 40.04 7.76 -19.60
CA SER A 479 41.04 7.35 -20.60
C SER A 479 40.63 6.04 -21.27
N ILE A 480 40.82 5.94 -22.58
CA ILE A 480 40.59 4.70 -23.33
C ILE A 480 41.92 3.95 -23.50
N TYR A 481 41.90 2.65 -23.26
CA TYR A 481 43.03 1.73 -23.44
C TYR A 481 42.65 0.62 -24.41
N TYR A 482 43.55 0.23 -25.30
CA TYR A 482 43.25 -0.74 -26.35
C TYR A 482 44.42 -1.67 -26.69
N THR A 483 44.08 -2.76 -27.38
CA THR A 483 45.00 -3.75 -27.97
C THR A 483 44.58 -4.02 -29.43
N LEU A 484 45.52 -4.49 -30.25
CA LEU A 484 45.32 -4.77 -31.68
C LEU A 484 45.53 -6.24 -32.05
N ASP A 485 46.08 -7.02 -31.12
CA ASP A 485 46.45 -8.43 -31.29
C ASP A 485 45.39 -9.40 -30.73
N GLY A 486 44.25 -8.87 -30.26
CA GLY A 486 43.17 -9.64 -29.66
C GLY A 486 43.35 -9.99 -28.17
N SER A 487 44.43 -9.56 -27.53
CA SER A 487 44.58 -9.68 -26.06
C SER A 487 43.58 -8.79 -25.31
N GLU A 488 43.15 -9.19 -24.11
CA GLU A 488 42.21 -8.37 -23.32
C GLU A 488 42.91 -7.11 -22.81
N PRO A 489 42.38 -5.90 -23.10
CA PRO A 489 43.00 -4.65 -22.68
C PRO A 489 42.75 -4.35 -21.19
N ASP A 490 43.69 -3.64 -20.57
CA ASP A 490 43.63 -3.14 -19.20
C ASP A 490 44.23 -1.73 -19.10
N SER A 491 44.33 -1.18 -17.88
CA SER A 491 44.89 0.16 -17.64
C SER A 491 46.39 0.28 -17.94
N THR A 492 47.08 -0.81 -18.30
CA THR A 492 48.49 -0.84 -18.71
C THR A 492 48.68 -1.03 -20.22
N SER A 493 47.58 -1.22 -20.95
CA SER A 493 47.58 -1.38 -22.41
C SER A 493 47.86 -0.06 -23.15
N ILE A 494 47.75 -0.04 -24.48
CA ILE A 494 48.06 1.17 -25.27
C ILE A 494 46.99 2.22 -24.99
N LYS A 495 47.38 3.39 -24.47
CA LYS A 495 46.47 4.50 -24.25
C LYS A 495 46.10 5.17 -25.58
N TYR A 496 44.81 5.28 -25.87
CA TYR A 496 44.31 5.99 -27.04
C TYR A 496 44.50 7.50 -26.88
N THR A 497 45.07 8.12 -27.91
CA THR A 497 45.33 9.58 -27.96
C THR A 497 45.07 10.15 -29.35
N THR A 498 45.19 9.35 -30.40
CA THR A 498 44.92 9.70 -31.79
C THR A 498 44.32 8.49 -32.54
N PRO A 499 43.63 8.70 -33.67
CA PRO A 499 43.09 7.63 -34.49
C PRO A 499 44.12 6.55 -34.86
N ILE A 500 43.70 5.29 -34.80
CA ILE A 500 44.52 4.12 -35.07
C ILE A 500 44.56 3.87 -36.57
N THR A 501 45.75 3.73 -37.15
CA THR A 501 45.91 3.34 -38.56
C THR A 501 46.26 1.86 -38.65
N LEU A 502 45.32 1.05 -39.13
CA LEU A 502 45.54 -0.37 -39.40
C LEU A 502 46.11 -0.56 -40.81
N THR A 503 47.24 -1.25 -40.93
CA THR A 503 47.85 -1.64 -42.22
C THR A 503 47.85 -3.16 -42.44
N GLN A 504 47.38 -3.91 -41.44
CA GLN A 504 47.23 -5.37 -41.40
C GLN A 504 45.95 -5.71 -40.64
N SER A 505 45.40 -6.91 -40.88
CA SER A 505 44.23 -7.42 -40.15
C SER A 505 44.47 -7.33 -38.63
N ALA A 506 43.46 -6.87 -37.89
CA ALA A 506 43.57 -6.66 -36.45
C ALA A 506 42.22 -6.91 -35.76
N GLU A 507 42.29 -7.34 -34.49
CA GLU A 507 41.15 -7.33 -33.59
C GLU A 507 41.36 -6.17 -32.60
N VAL A 508 40.61 -5.10 -32.78
CA VAL A 508 40.66 -3.93 -31.90
C VAL A 508 39.79 -4.23 -30.70
N LYS A 509 40.41 -4.32 -29.52
CA LYS A 509 39.69 -4.41 -28.24
C LYS A 509 39.99 -3.19 -27.41
N ALA A 510 38.97 -2.60 -26.76
CA ALA A 510 39.13 -1.38 -25.99
C ALA A 510 38.28 -1.36 -24.71
N VAL A 511 38.80 -0.66 -23.69
CA VAL A 511 38.16 -0.42 -22.39
C VAL A 511 38.34 1.06 -21.99
N THR A 512 37.42 1.58 -21.20
CA THR A 512 37.58 2.89 -20.54
C THR A 512 38.01 2.72 -19.09
N TYR A 513 38.79 3.68 -18.61
CA TYR A 513 39.36 3.72 -17.27
C TYR A 513 39.37 5.14 -16.71
N ALA A 514 38.96 5.29 -15.46
CA ALA A 514 39.10 6.53 -14.69
C ALA A 514 39.58 6.18 -13.26
N PRO A 515 40.42 7.01 -12.62
CA PRO A 515 40.85 6.78 -11.24
C PRO A 515 39.66 6.64 -10.29
N GLY A 516 39.63 5.58 -9.48
CA GLY A 516 38.52 5.28 -8.56
C GLY A 516 37.37 4.48 -9.18
N TRP A 517 37.42 4.16 -10.48
CA TRP A 517 36.42 3.36 -11.18
C TRP A 517 36.98 2.00 -11.62
N ASN A 518 36.12 0.99 -11.75
CA ASN A 518 36.48 -0.26 -12.43
C ASN A 518 36.52 -0.04 -13.95
N LEU A 519 37.34 -0.84 -14.64
CA LEU A 519 37.35 -0.91 -16.10
C LEU A 519 35.95 -1.21 -16.65
N SER A 520 35.65 -0.64 -17.81
CA SER A 520 34.44 -0.97 -18.55
C SER A 520 34.40 -2.43 -18.99
N GLU A 521 33.29 -2.82 -19.64
CA GLU A 521 33.33 -4.01 -20.50
C GLU A 521 34.30 -3.82 -21.66
N VAL A 522 34.76 -4.93 -22.21
CA VAL A 522 35.63 -4.92 -23.39
C VAL A 522 34.74 -4.83 -24.62
N THR A 523 34.86 -3.72 -25.33
CA THR A 523 34.33 -3.60 -26.68
C THR A 523 35.34 -4.21 -27.65
N ALA A 524 34.87 -4.95 -28.66
CA ALA A 524 35.72 -5.61 -29.64
C ALA A 524 35.18 -5.43 -31.07
N SER A 525 36.06 -5.20 -32.04
CA SER A 525 35.73 -5.17 -33.47
C SER A 525 36.88 -5.76 -34.28
N SER A 526 36.55 -6.58 -35.28
CA SER A 526 37.55 -7.27 -36.11
C SER A 526 37.57 -6.67 -37.51
N TYR A 527 38.75 -6.24 -37.94
CA TYR A 527 39.00 -5.67 -39.26
C TYR A 527 39.90 -6.57 -40.08
N LYS A 528 39.56 -6.81 -41.35
CA LYS A 528 40.31 -7.70 -42.23
C LYS A 528 40.92 -6.97 -43.40
N LYS A 529 42.24 -7.11 -43.54
CA LYS A 529 42.93 -6.76 -44.77
C LYS A 529 42.57 -7.79 -45.84
N ILE A 530 42.36 -7.32 -47.07
CA ILE A 530 42.13 -8.15 -48.25
C ILE A 530 43.35 -8.05 -49.15
N ALA A 531 44.18 -9.09 -49.20
CA ALA A 531 45.30 -9.15 -50.16
C ALA A 531 44.88 -9.66 -51.54
N PHE A 532 43.84 -10.51 -51.61
CA PHE A 532 43.42 -11.14 -52.86
C PHE A 532 41.93 -10.90 -53.17
N ASP A 533 41.66 -10.41 -54.38
CA ASP A 533 40.29 -10.37 -54.91
C ASP A 533 39.84 -11.77 -55.36
N ILE A 534 38.62 -12.13 -54.97
CA ILE A 534 38.01 -13.41 -55.31
C ILE A 534 37.22 -13.26 -56.62
N ASN A 535 37.51 -14.14 -57.58
CA ASN A 535 36.78 -14.20 -58.85
C ASN A 535 35.45 -14.96 -58.69
N ALA A 536 35.48 -16.11 -58.02
CA ALA A 536 34.29 -16.91 -57.79
C ALA A 536 34.45 -17.83 -56.57
N ILE A 537 33.33 -18.15 -55.92
CA ILE A 537 33.24 -19.22 -54.92
C ILE A 537 32.23 -20.25 -55.39
N THR A 538 32.64 -21.52 -55.40
CA THR A 538 31.76 -22.65 -55.67
C THR A 538 31.47 -23.41 -54.39
N LEU A 539 30.20 -23.52 -54.04
CA LEU A 539 29.73 -24.29 -52.87
C LEU A 539 29.62 -25.76 -53.23
N ASN A 540 30.24 -26.65 -52.45
CA ASN A 540 30.10 -28.09 -52.67
C ASN A 540 28.68 -28.59 -52.36
N LYS A 541 27.99 -27.91 -51.43
CA LYS A 541 26.60 -28.19 -51.06
C LYS A 541 25.88 -26.86 -50.90
N GLN A 542 24.65 -26.79 -51.41
CA GLN A 542 23.82 -25.61 -51.25
C GLN A 542 23.46 -25.40 -49.76
N PRO A 543 23.40 -24.14 -49.29
CA PRO A 543 22.93 -23.84 -47.94
C PRO A 543 21.46 -24.20 -47.79
N ASN A 544 20.97 -24.23 -46.55
CA ASN A 544 19.55 -24.44 -46.28
C ASN A 544 18.70 -23.36 -46.96
N ASP A 545 17.56 -23.73 -47.55
CA ASP A 545 16.69 -22.82 -48.32
C ASP A 545 16.24 -21.58 -47.52
N ARG A 546 16.07 -21.74 -46.20
CA ARG A 546 15.68 -20.64 -45.30
C ARG A 546 16.83 -19.67 -45.01
N TYR A 547 18.05 -20.16 -45.00
CA TYR A 547 19.25 -19.40 -44.60
C TYR A 547 20.30 -19.43 -45.72
N LYS A 548 19.89 -19.09 -46.94
CA LYS A 548 20.76 -19.16 -48.13
C LYS A 548 21.54 -17.87 -48.43
N GLY A 549 21.24 -16.78 -47.71
CA GLY A 549 21.77 -15.44 -48.01
C GLY A 549 21.67 -15.10 -49.51
N HIS A 550 22.74 -14.53 -50.06
CA HIS A 550 22.93 -14.32 -51.49
C HIS A 550 23.72 -15.48 -52.15
N GLY A 551 23.63 -16.69 -51.59
CA GLY A 551 24.36 -17.87 -52.03
C GLY A 551 25.87 -17.73 -51.82
N ALA A 552 26.66 -18.14 -52.82
CA ALA A 552 28.12 -18.05 -52.73
C ALA A 552 28.64 -16.61 -52.62
N LYS A 553 27.86 -15.63 -53.11
CA LYS A 553 28.25 -14.21 -53.11
C LYS A 553 28.40 -13.64 -51.69
N THR A 554 27.60 -14.13 -50.74
CA THR A 554 27.69 -13.72 -49.33
C THR A 554 29.12 -13.85 -48.80
N LEU A 555 29.85 -14.89 -49.23
CA LEU A 555 31.19 -15.24 -48.73
C LEU A 555 32.34 -14.33 -49.20
N PHE A 556 32.06 -13.33 -50.04
CA PHE A 556 33.08 -12.44 -50.59
C PHE A 556 32.50 -11.08 -51.04
N ASP A 557 31.39 -10.64 -50.46
CA ASP A 557 30.77 -9.35 -50.80
C ASP A 557 31.23 -8.18 -49.91
N GLN A 558 32.16 -8.46 -49.00
CA GLN A 558 32.78 -7.56 -48.05
C GLN A 558 31.76 -6.98 -47.06
N LYS A 559 30.75 -7.78 -46.69
CA LYS A 559 29.75 -7.40 -45.69
C LYS A 559 29.69 -8.43 -44.58
N ARG A 560 29.84 -7.94 -43.35
CA ARG A 560 29.67 -8.77 -42.16
C ARG A 560 28.19 -9.03 -41.89
N GLY A 561 27.91 -10.22 -41.38
CA GLY A 561 26.65 -10.48 -40.75
C GLY A 561 26.54 -9.82 -39.37
N THR A 562 25.32 -9.57 -38.94
CA THR A 562 25.01 -9.04 -37.59
C THR A 562 24.68 -10.19 -36.64
N ILE A 563 24.51 -9.87 -35.35
CA ILE A 563 23.97 -10.82 -34.36
C ILE A 563 22.55 -11.30 -34.71
N ASN A 564 21.83 -10.55 -35.56
CA ASN A 564 20.59 -11.02 -36.14
C ASN A 564 20.88 -11.94 -37.33
N PHE A 565 20.93 -13.25 -37.07
CA PHE A 565 21.30 -14.26 -38.06
C PHE A 565 20.34 -14.43 -39.25
N VAL A 566 19.22 -13.69 -39.28
CA VAL A 566 18.28 -13.65 -40.41
C VAL A 566 18.36 -12.37 -41.23
N ASP A 567 19.42 -11.57 -41.06
CA ASP A 567 19.67 -10.33 -41.82
C ASP A 567 20.00 -10.55 -43.32
N GLY A 568 20.18 -11.79 -43.75
CA GLY A 568 20.49 -12.15 -45.14
C GLY A 568 21.98 -12.13 -45.48
N ASN A 569 22.85 -11.81 -44.52
CA ASN A 569 24.31 -11.77 -44.67
C ASN A 569 24.99 -13.06 -44.18
N TRP A 570 24.21 -14.09 -43.83
CA TRP A 570 24.71 -15.40 -43.42
C TRP A 570 24.24 -16.51 -44.36
N ILE A 571 25.08 -17.52 -44.56
CA ILE A 571 24.68 -18.81 -45.13
C ILE A 571 24.70 -19.90 -44.05
N GLY A 572 23.60 -20.65 -43.94
CA GLY A 572 23.32 -21.60 -42.87
C GLY A 572 23.32 -23.05 -43.35
N TYR A 573 23.95 -23.93 -42.55
CA TYR A 573 24.04 -25.37 -42.79
C TYR A 573 23.62 -26.14 -41.54
N GLU A 574 22.66 -27.05 -41.67
CA GLU A 574 22.21 -27.90 -40.55
C GLU A 574 22.88 -29.28 -40.60
N SER A 575 23.46 -29.70 -39.48
CA SER A 575 24.07 -31.02 -39.28
C SER A 575 24.97 -31.48 -40.43
N THR A 576 25.69 -30.55 -41.03
CA THR A 576 26.59 -30.83 -42.15
C THR A 576 27.77 -29.86 -42.14
N HIS A 577 28.91 -30.32 -42.65
CA HIS A 577 30.08 -29.46 -42.81
C HIS A 577 29.91 -28.57 -44.05
N PHE A 578 30.45 -27.36 -43.97
CA PHE A 578 30.50 -26.44 -45.10
C PHE A 578 31.82 -26.64 -45.84
N THR A 579 31.78 -26.69 -47.18
CA THR A 579 32.98 -26.74 -48.02
C THR A 579 32.78 -25.82 -49.23
N ALA A 580 33.75 -24.93 -49.44
CA ALA A 580 33.77 -24.02 -50.57
C ALA A 580 35.10 -24.09 -51.31
N THR A 581 35.05 -23.93 -52.64
CA THR A 581 36.23 -23.74 -53.49
C THR A 581 36.25 -22.30 -53.97
N ILE A 582 37.25 -21.57 -53.53
CA ILE A 582 37.53 -20.18 -53.88
C ILE A 582 38.48 -20.15 -55.07
N GLN A 583 38.14 -19.36 -56.09
CA GLN A 583 38.97 -19.09 -57.26
C GLN A 583 39.42 -17.64 -57.25
N LEU A 584 40.73 -17.42 -57.35
CA LEU A 584 41.32 -16.10 -57.52
C LEU A 584 41.38 -15.69 -59.01
N TYR A 585 41.46 -14.38 -59.26
CA TYR A 585 41.68 -13.85 -60.61
C TYR A 585 43.04 -14.28 -61.19
N ALA A 586 44.07 -14.22 -60.36
CA ALA A 586 45.44 -14.61 -60.70
C ALA A 586 46.02 -15.51 -59.60
N GLU A 587 47.10 -16.21 -59.94
CA GLU A 587 47.85 -17.00 -58.98
C GLU A 587 48.52 -16.06 -57.95
N GLY A 588 48.40 -16.39 -56.66
CA GLY A 588 48.91 -15.58 -55.56
C GLY A 588 49.62 -16.42 -54.50
N LEU A 589 50.51 -15.78 -53.73
CA LEU A 589 51.17 -16.40 -52.59
C LEU A 589 50.29 -16.25 -51.35
N ILE A 590 49.53 -17.29 -51.01
CA ILE A 590 48.52 -17.27 -49.94
C ILE A 590 49.14 -17.79 -48.65
N SER A 591 48.93 -17.07 -47.55
CA SER A 591 49.50 -17.33 -46.23
C SER A 591 48.43 -17.52 -45.13
N SER A 592 47.20 -17.08 -45.35
CA SER A 592 46.10 -17.31 -44.40
C SER A 592 44.73 -17.35 -45.08
N VAL A 593 43.80 -18.01 -44.39
CA VAL A 593 42.37 -18.02 -44.72
C VAL A 593 41.60 -17.60 -43.47
N ALA A 594 40.84 -16.51 -43.55
CA ALA A 594 39.94 -16.09 -42.49
C ALA A 594 38.50 -16.46 -42.87
N VAL A 595 37.77 -17.07 -41.94
CA VAL A 595 36.35 -17.42 -42.13
C VAL A 595 35.52 -16.78 -41.03
N GLY A 596 34.53 -15.97 -41.38
CA GLY A 596 33.60 -15.38 -40.43
C GLY A 596 32.50 -16.38 -40.05
N ALA A 597 32.20 -16.49 -38.76
CA ALA A 597 31.19 -17.41 -38.25
C ALA A 597 30.48 -16.86 -37.02
N LEU A 598 29.23 -17.29 -36.84
CA LEU A 598 28.35 -16.92 -35.73
C LEU A 598 28.22 -18.07 -34.71
N SER A 599 28.07 -17.72 -33.44
CA SER A 599 27.56 -18.58 -32.38
C SER A 599 26.33 -17.96 -31.74
N SER A 600 25.30 -18.78 -31.55
CA SER A 600 24.09 -18.48 -30.78
C SER A 600 23.56 -19.80 -30.20
N PRO A 601 24.12 -20.28 -29.06
CA PRO A 601 23.86 -21.62 -28.57
C PRO A 601 22.38 -21.89 -28.30
N GLU A 602 21.62 -20.90 -27.81
CA GLU A 602 20.16 -21.02 -27.60
C GLU A 602 19.37 -21.31 -28.89
N LYS A 603 19.89 -20.86 -30.04
CA LYS A 603 19.32 -21.09 -31.37
C LYS A 603 19.97 -22.28 -32.09
N TRP A 604 20.76 -23.07 -31.35
CA TRP A 604 21.45 -24.27 -31.81
C TRP A 604 22.53 -23.96 -32.86
N ILE A 605 23.00 -22.71 -32.94
CA ILE A 605 24.07 -22.26 -33.83
C ILE A 605 25.37 -22.25 -33.03
N PHE A 606 26.40 -22.93 -33.53
CA PHE A 606 27.68 -23.04 -32.82
C PHE A 606 28.84 -22.65 -33.72
N TYR A 607 29.93 -22.22 -33.09
CA TYR A 607 31.17 -21.98 -33.81
C TYR A 607 31.73 -23.23 -34.50
N PRO A 608 32.56 -23.04 -35.54
CA PRO A 608 33.31 -24.13 -36.17
C PRO A 608 34.18 -24.89 -35.18
N THR A 609 34.17 -26.22 -35.29
CA THR A 609 35.02 -27.12 -34.48
C THR A 609 36.42 -27.31 -35.08
N GLY A 610 36.62 -26.89 -36.32
CA GLY A 610 37.89 -26.97 -37.02
C GLY A 610 37.81 -26.59 -38.49
N PHE A 611 38.97 -26.48 -39.12
CA PHE A 611 39.14 -26.11 -40.51
C PHE A 611 40.07 -27.08 -41.22
N THR A 612 39.88 -27.27 -42.52
CA THR A 612 40.86 -27.93 -43.37
C THR A 612 40.98 -27.15 -44.68
N VAL A 613 42.21 -26.84 -45.06
CA VAL A 613 42.53 -26.00 -46.21
C VAL A 613 43.36 -26.80 -47.20
N TRP A 614 42.96 -26.73 -48.46
CA TRP A 614 43.69 -27.25 -49.60
C TRP A 614 43.91 -26.15 -50.62
N VAL A 615 44.93 -26.32 -51.45
CA VAL A 615 45.25 -25.39 -52.54
C VAL A 615 45.44 -26.15 -53.85
N SER A 616 45.20 -25.46 -54.97
CA SER A 616 45.38 -25.98 -56.33
C SER A 616 45.72 -24.86 -57.31
N ASN A 617 46.42 -25.20 -58.39
CA ASN A 617 46.67 -24.29 -59.52
C ASN A 617 45.71 -24.53 -60.69
N ASN A 618 45.18 -25.74 -60.83
CA ASN A 618 44.30 -26.12 -61.94
C ASN A 618 42.81 -26.27 -61.53
N GLY A 619 42.51 -26.23 -60.23
CA GLY A 619 41.15 -26.36 -59.71
C GLY A 619 40.63 -27.81 -59.67
N VAL A 620 41.49 -28.79 -59.97
CA VAL A 620 41.17 -30.23 -59.97
C VAL A 620 42.00 -30.95 -58.91
N ASP A 621 43.32 -30.77 -58.94
CA ASP A 621 44.25 -31.44 -58.04
C ASP A 621 44.51 -30.58 -56.80
N PHE A 622 43.91 -30.96 -55.68
CA PHE A 622 44.01 -30.23 -54.41
C PHE A 622 44.99 -30.91 -53.45
N ARG A 623 46.00 -30.15 -53.00
CA ARG A 623 46.91 -30.58 -51.91
C ARG A 623 46.48 -29.95 -50.59
N MET A 624 46.45 -30.73 -49.52
CA MET A 624 46.15 -30.21 -48.18
C MET A 624 47.35 -29.43 -47.65
N VAL A 625 47.12 -28.20 -47.18
CA VAL A 625 48.18 -27.35 -46.61
C VAL A 625 48.00 -27.13 -45.11
N LYS A 626 46.77 -27.27 -44.59
CA LYS A 626 46.50 -27.10 -43.15
C LYS A 626 45.29 -27.88 -42.71
N ARG A 627 45.37 -28.43 -41.50
CA ARG A 627 44.24 -28.89 -40.70
C ARG A 627 44.34 -28.23 -39.33
N GLN A 628 43.31 -27.50 -38.92
CA GLN A 628 43.27 -26.79 -37.65
C GLN A 628 42.07 -27.27 -36.84
N LYS A 629 42.30 -27.59 -35.56
CA LYS A 629 41.24 -27.93 -34.61
C LYS A 629 40.97 -26.70 -33.75
N VAL A 630 39.72 -26.31 -33.62
CA VAL A 630 39.27 -25.23 -32.73
C VAL A 630 38.78 -25.81 -31.40
N GLY A 631 38.08 -26.94 -31.47
CA GLY A 631 37.42 -27.55 -30.31
C GLY A 631 35.92 -27.23 -30.28
N THR A 632 35.23 -27.79 -29.29
CA THR A 632 33.81 -27.52 -29.07
C THR A 632 33.65 -26.31 -28.17
N GLU A 633 32.62 -25.54 -28.44
CA GLU A 633 32.30 -24.38 -27.61
C GLU A 633 31.96 -24.79 -26.17
N LYS A 634 32.36 -23.94 -25.21
CA LYS A 634 31.98 -24.09 -23.80
C LYS A 634 30.59 -23.51 -23.57
N ILE A 635 29.94 -23.92 -22.48
CA ILE A 635 28.62 -23.43 -22.10
C ILE A 635 28.59 -21.89 -22.07
N ASN A 636 27.68 -21.31 -22.85
CA ASN A 636 27.39 -19.87 -22.86
C ASN A 636 26.03 -19.62 -23.54
N THR A 637 25.46 -18.42 -23.33
CA THR A 637 24.16 -18.00 -23.88
C THR A 637 24.28 -16.80 -24.83
N LEU A 638 25.50 -16.31 -25.06
CA LEU A 638 25.72 -15.05 -25.76
C LEU A 638 25.72 -15.27 -27.28
N THR A 639 25.04 -14.39 -28.01
CA THR A 639 25.09 -14.39 -29.47
C THR A 639 26.24 -13.50 -29.94
N ARG A 640 27.24 -14.10 -30.58
CA ARG A 640 28.47 -13.41 -30.98
C ARG A 640 28.97 -13.97 -32.30
N PHE A 641 29.71 -13.17 -33.04
CA PHE A 641 30.35 -13.61 -34.28
C PHE A 641 31.79 -13.09 -34.34
N ARG A 642 32.65 -13.82 -35.04
CA ARG A 642 34.06 -13.45 -35.22
C ARG A 642 34.66 -14.10 -36.46
N PHE A 643 35.84 -13.64 -36.85
CA PHE A 643 36.68 -14.36 -37.79
C PHE A 643 37.47 -15.47 -37.10
N PHE A 644 37.69 -16.54 -37.86
CA PHE A 644 38.60 -17.61 -37.52
C PHE A 644 39.73 -17.62 -38.55
N ASP A 645 40.90 -17.18 -38.11
CA ASP A 645 42.10 -17.17 -38.94
C ASP A 645 42.77 -18.55 -38.94
N VAL A 646 43.09 -19.02 -40.15
CA VAL A 646 43.75 -20.29 -40.41
C VAL A 646 45.04 -19.99 -41.16
N ASP A 647 46.14 -19.87 -40.41
CA ASP A 647 47.46 -19.65 -40.98
C ASP A 647 47.94 -20.90 -41.71
N ILE A 648 48.40 -20.72 -42.94
CA ILE A 648 48.96 -21.75 -43.79
C ILE A 648 50.41 -21.39 -44.16
N PRO A 649 51.28 -22.37 -44.43
CA PRO A 649 52.59 -22.06 -45.01
C PRO A 649 52.39 -21.26 -46.31
N PRO A 650 53.11 -20.14 -46.53
CA PRO A 650 52.99 -19.33 -47.74
C PRO A 650 53.08 -20.21 -48.98
N THR A 651 51.98 -20.24 -49.75
CA THR A 651 51.80 -21.20 -50.82
C THR A 651 51.23 -20.53 -52.06
N GLN A 652 51.94 -20.66 -53.18
CA GLN A 652 51.47 -20.20 -54.47
C GLN A 652 50.24 -21.04 -54.92
N ALA A 653 49.12 -20.37 -55.19
CA ALA A 653 47.86 -21.01 -55.56
C ALA A 653 46.94 -20.08 -56.36
N LYS A 654 46.11 -20.67 -57.24
CA LYS A 654 44.97 -19.97 -57.88
C LYS A 654 43.61 -20.35 -57.27
N TYR A 655 43.53 -21.55 -56.68
CA TYR A 655 42.33 -22.06 -56.05
C TYR A 655 42.62 -22.45 -54.60
N VAL A 656 41.71 -22.09 -53.70
CA VAL A 656 41.75 -22.50 -52.29
C VAL A 656 40.46 -23.22 -51.99
N LYS A 657 40.54 -24.42 -51.42
CA LYS A 657 39.37 -25.16 -50.92
C LYS A 657 39.40 -25.15 -49.41
N VAL A 658 38.30 -24.74 -48.80
CA VAL A 658 38.17 -24.61 -47.36
C VAL A 658 36.99 -25.45 -46.91
N GLN A 659 37.24 -26.37 -45.98
CA GLN A 659 36.21 -27.08 -45.24
C GLN A 659 36.13 -26.50 -43.83
N VAL A 660 34.93 -26.07 -43.44
CA VAL A 660 34.59 -25.60 -42.10
C VAL A 660 33.77 -26.69 -41.41
N LYS A 661 34.33 -27.23 -40.32
CA LYS A 661 33.72 -28.34 -39.59
C LYS A 661 32.68 -27.83 -38.60
N SER A 662 31.41 -27.99 -38.94
CA SER A 662 30.29 -27.76 -38.01
C SER A 662 30.36 -28.67 -36.77
N GLN A 663 29.91 -28.14 -35.63
CA GLN A 663 29.30 -28.94 -34.58
C GLN A 663 28.06 -29.58 -35.19
N LEU A 664 28.03 -30.90 -35.40
CA LEU A 664 26.94 -31.55 -36.14
C LEU A 664 25.68 -31.74 -35.29
N LYS A 665 25.89 -31.89 -33.98
CA LYS A 665 24.88 -32.20 -32.97
C LYS A 665 25.09 -31.36 -31.73
N ASN A 666 24.00 -31.01 -31.05
CA ASN A 666 24.04 -30.19 -29.86
C ASN A 666 24.86 -30.89 -28.75
N PRO A 667 25.77 -30.17 -28.09
CA PRO A 667 26.62 -30.72 -27.03
C PRO A 667 25.80 -31.14 -25.79
N SER A 668 26.40 -31.94 -24.91
CA SER A 668 25.71 -32.52 -23.73
C SER A 668 25.14 -31.49 -22.75
N TRP A 669 25.74 -30.30 -22.69
CA TRP A 669 25.32 -29.21 -21.82
C TRP A 669 24.18 -28.36 -22.41
N HIS A 670 23.85 -28.53 -23.68
CA HIS A 670 22.80 -27.77 -24.34
C HIS A 670 21.41 -28.27 -23.87
N PRO A 671 20.37 -27.43 -23.72
CA PRO A 671 19.04 -27.86 -23.27
C PRO A 671 18.39 -28.98 -24.09
N ASN A 672 18.80 -29.15 -25.35
CA ASN A 672 18.41 -30.26 -26.23
C ASN A 672 19.66 -31.02 -26.72
N PRO A 673 20.29 -31.89 -25.90
CA PRO A 673 21.50 -32.64 -26.27
C PRO A 673 21.24 -33.59 -27.44
N GLY A 674 22.20 -33.71 -28.37
CA GLY A 674 22.09 -34.64 -29.51
C GLY A 674 21.10 -34.21 -30.61
N GLY A 675 20.38 -33.09 -30.44
CA GLY A 675 19.62 -32.42 -31.50
C GLY A 675 20.53 -31.94 -32.64
N ASN A 676 19.94 -31.59 -33.79
CA ASN A 676 20.70 -31.02 -34.91
C ASN A 676 21.21 -29.63 -34.57
N SER A 677 22.43 -29.32 -35.04
CA SER A 677 23.07 -28.02 -34.86
C SER A 677 23.27 -27.31 -36.19
N TRP A 678 23.37 -25.99 -36.12
CA TRP A 678 23.59 -25.11 -37.25
C TRP A 678 25.02 -24.55 -37.26
N LEU A 679 25.52 -24.37 -38.48
CA LEU A 679 26.72 -23.59 -38.79
C LEU A 679 26.32 -22.41 -39.68
N PHE A 680 26.69 -21.20 -39.28
CA PHE A 680 26.45 -19.97 -40.02
C PHE A 680 27.80 -19.33 -40.39
N VAL A 681 27.95 -18.96 -41.66
CA VAL A 681 29.17 -18.35 -42.24
C VAL A 681 28.78 -17.12 -43.05
N ASP A 682 29.47 -16.00 -42.87
CA ASP A 682 29.25 -14.75 -43.63
C ASP A 682 30.35 -14.57 -44.68
N GLU A 683 31.64 -14.55 -44.29
CA GLU A 683 32.74 -14.07 -45.15
C GLU A 683 33.98 -14.98 -45.19
N ILE A 684 34.68 -15.00 -46.33
CA ILE A 684 35.97 -15.68 -46.51
C ILE A 684 37.00 -14.70 -47.08
N VAL A 685 38.07 -14.45 -46.31
CA VAL A 685 39.16 -13.57 -46.72
C VAL A 685 40.45 -14.36 -46.89
N LEU A 686 41.21 -14.06 -47.94
CA LEU A 686 42.51 -14.65 -48.22
C LEU A 686 43.61 -13.58 -48.13
N ASN A 687 44.68 -13.88 -47.40
CA ASN A 687 45.88 -13.03 -47.30
C ASN A 687 47.17 -13.80 -47.53
#